data_AF-A0A3E1E333-F1
#
_entry.id   AF-A0A3E1E333-F1
#
_cell.length_a   1.000
_cell.length_b   1.000
_cell.length_c   1.000
_cell.angle_alpha   90.00
_cell.angle_beta   90.00
_cell.angle_gamma   90.00
#
_symmetry.space_group_name_H-M   'P 1'
#
loop_
_entity.id
_entity.type
_entity.pdbx_description
1 polymer ?
#
loop_
_entity_poly.entity_id
_entity_poly.type
_entity_poly.pdbx_seq_one_letter_code
_entity_poly.pdbx_strand_id
1 'polypeptide(L)'
;MSPSFLSPPATEPISDGSSDLNRNQEIDLSALWRVIWKHKSLVGLVLLGMIGLALIFLKVATPRYQAIATLEARPFSPEVEKQDLFGKVITDGSVNVLTEEDITTTAAKLMRHEFLSKVAADKDLQKALQPGLAEAARSLPPGKALPLEDAIIELLKDSVTVEPVKKTRLIDVVAVHEEPAVAALMADTFVNVVITDGISSRAAFAGKKIEDLEGDFRDVNNRMIESQRRIALYTRPEELRTALTESRNELKTLAGRYKEKHPKMIEAMEVVGRQEEALAQEFEKIRTNPIESAYWLDALSSSKSSEVPPSQIENLLAARYLFLSSELEGMRSLHTSLSVRLNEVRIANNDTELDLRLFQRAVIPRLDQEVFPNKPLVIAGAIVLGLCFGSIAALLLAFFRPRLESASDWQASTSLPLLGMINEFPSPETTPYEMVDATKGFNPLMEQIRNLRIRLGCPNAGPSGSLLITSALPQEGKTSVASALALSMVRGNPGSVVLVDLDLQRPSVHRDLRLANDLGVSDILLGKSTIEDALIKTDGLMVLTAGSSAFQAHDRLSSAALASLISNLKKQFPRVIIDSAPVLPAADTLLIGALCDEVLLLANTRSTPVPSFRQAEQELIAAGARIRGGILNQLPMRNHKTSPQYKYLVKAYDQLSRRLIPQPSR
;
A
#
# COMPACT_ATOMS: atom_id res chain seq x y z
N MET A 1 -87.78 -6.08 30.81
CA MET A 1 -86.65 -5.71 31.69
C MET A 1 -85.62 -4.99 30.85
N SER A 2 -85.30 -3.77 31.24
CA SER A 2 -84.19 -2.92 30.78
C SER A 2 -83.57 -2.30 32.06
N PRO A 3 -82.49 -1.49 32.00
CA PRO A 3 -81.13 -1.86 31.58
C PRO A 3 -80.05 -1.40 32.61
N SER A 4 -78.79 -1.86 32.48
CA SER A 4 -77.59 -1.25 33.15
C SER A 4 -76.27 -1.84 32.61
N PHE A 5 -75.38 -1.06 31.96
CA PHE A 5 -74.26 -0.25 32.54
C PHE A 5 -73.14 -1.12 33.17
N LEU A 6 -71.81 -0.98 32.96
CA LEU A 6 -70.91 0.01 32.30
C LEU A 6 -69.85 -0.76 31.42
N SER A 7 -68.75 -0.25 30.82
CA SER A 7 -68.05 1.07 30.71
C SER A 7 -67.13 1.09 29.44
N PRO A 8 -66.55 2.24 28.99
CA PRO A 8 -65.72 2.32 27.77
C PRO A 8 -64.18 2.28 28.02
N PRO A 9 -63.37 1.91 27.01
CA PRO A 9 -61.92 2.16 27.01
C PRO A 9 -61.56 3.55 26.42
N ALA A 10 -60.40 4.08 26.85
CA ALA A 10 -60.01 5.48 26.67
C ALA A 10 -59.54 5.87 25.26
N THR A 11 -59.73 7.15 24.94
CA THR A 11 -59.08 7.89 23.84
C THR A 11 -57.79 8.57 24.33
N GLU A 12 -56.69 8.42 23.61
CA GLU A 12 -55.57 9.40 23.51
C GLU A 12 -54.45 8.82 22.60
N PRO A 13 -53.57 9.64 22.00
CA PRO A 13 -53.82 10.93 21.35
C PRO A 13 -53.35 10.94 19.88
N ILE A 14 -53.71 12.00 19.15
CA ILE A 14 -53.14 12.31 17.83
C ILE A 14 -51.71 12.85 18.03
N SER A 15 -50.71 12.21 17.44
CA SER A 15 -49.32 12.71 17.43
C SER A 15 -48.89 13.14 16.02
N ASP A 16 -48.30 14.33 15.96
CA ASP A 16 -47.89 15.12 14.79
C ASP A 16 -47.51 14.39 13.48
N GLY A 17 -48.06 14.93 12.38
CA GLY A 17 -47.50 14.76 11.05
C GLY A 17 -46.34 15.74 10.81
N SER A 18 -45.10 15.35 11.14
CA SER A 18 -43.89 16.05 10.68
C SER A 18 -42.62 15.19 10.71
N SER A 19 -42.59 14.04 10.02
CA SER A 19 -41.37 13.19 9.97
C SER A 19 -41.11 12.42 8.65
N ASP A 20 -41.92 12.59 7.59
CA ASP A 20 -41.81 11.80 6.35
C ASP A 20 -40.79 12.34 5.30
N LEU A 21 -39.85 13.19 5.70
CA LEU A 21 -38.81 13.76 4.81
C LEU A 21 -37.41 13.17 4.98
N ASN A 22 -37.26 12.04 5.69
CA ASN A 22 -36.01 11.28 5.76
C ASN A 22 -36.22 9.77 5.54
N ARG A 23 -36.73 9.41 4.36
CA ARG A 23 -36.42 8.08 3.81
C ARG A 23 -34.96 8.05 3.41
N ASN A 24 -34.12 7.59 4.34
CA ASN A 24 -32.81 7.02 4.01
C ASN A 24 -33.00 6.07 2.82
N GLN A 25 -32.25 6.31 1.74
CA GLN A 25 -32.08 5.30 0.69
C GLN A 25 -31.25 4.17 1.29
N GLU A 26 -31.91 3.21 1.92
CA GLU A 26 -31.27 1.95 2.27
C GLU A 26 -30.80 1.28 0.98
N ILE A 27 -29.49 1.28 0.78
CA ILE A 27 -28.85 0.64 -0.36
C ILE A 27 -29.06 -0.86 -0.20
N ASP A 28 -29.99 -1.45 -0.95
CA ASP A 28 -30.30 -2.88 -0.89
C ASP A 28 -29.07 -3.71 -1.33
N LEU A 29 -28.28 -4.12 -0.33
CA LEU A 29 -27.10 -4.96 -0.49
C LEU A 29 -27.43 -6.29 -1.19
N SER A 30 -28.66 -6.80 -1.06
CA SER A 30 -29.11 -8.01 -1.75
C SER A 30 -29.28 -7.80 -3.26
N ALA A 31 -29.61 -6.59 -3.70
CA ALA A 31 -29.69 -6.23 -5.11
C ALA A 31 -28.28 -6.10 -5.72
N LEU A 32 -27.35 -5.45 -5.01
CA LEU A 32 -25.95 -5.35 -5.43
C LEU A 32 -25.30 -6.74 -5.57
N TRP A 33 -25.53 -7.64 -4.62
CA TRP A 33 -25.02 -9.02 -4.68
C TRP A 33 -25.54 -9.79 -5.89
N ARG A 34 -26.85 -9.69 -6.20
CA ARG A 34 -27.45 -10.31 -7.39
C ARG A 34 -26.85 -9.77 -8.69
N VAL A 35 -26.54 -8.47 -8.77
CA VAL A 35 -25.89 -7.86 -9.93
C VAL A 35 -24.47 -8.41 -10.14
N ILE A 36 -23.67 -8.49 -9.07
CA ILE A 36 -22.30 -9.05 -9.12
C ILE A 36 -22.35 -10.52 -9.56
N TRP A 37 -23.26 -11.31 -8.99
CA TRP A 37 -23.41 -12.74 -9.34
C TRP A 37 -23.84 -12.97 -10.80
N LYS A 38 -24.69 -12.10 -11.35
CA LYS A 38 -25.08 -12.10 -12.77
C LYS A 38 -23.90 -11.86 -13.72
N HIS A 39 -22.90 -11.08 -13.29
CA HIS A 39 -21.73 -10.71 -14.07
C HIS A 39 -20.43 -11.40 -13.61
N LYS A 40 -20.53 -12.54 -12.92
CA LYS A 40 -19.37 -13.28 -12.38
C LYS A 40 -18.27 -13.61 -13.40
N SER A 41 -18.61 -13.75 -14.68
CA SER A 41 -17.64 -13.95 -15.77
C SER A 41 -16.79 -12.71 -16.05
N LEU A 42 -17.36 -11.51 -15.94
CA LEU A 42 -16.62 -10.24 -16.08
C LEU A 42 -15.70 -10.03 -14.88
N VAL A 43 -16.20 -10.25 -13.67
CA VAL A 43 -15.39 -10.18 -12.43
C VAL A 43 -14.22 -11.15 -12.52
N GLY A 44 -14.46 -12.38 -12.98
CA GLY A 44 -13.41 -13.38 -13.21
C GLY A 44 -12.39 -12.97 -14.28
N LEU A 45 -12.82 -12.34 -15.37
CA LEU A 45 -11.92 -11.88 -16.44
C LEU A 45 -11.01 -10.74 -15.94
N VAL A 46 -11.55 -9.74 -15.24
CA VAL A 46 -10.77 -8.64 -14.65
C VAL A 46 -9.79 -9.16 -13.60
N LEU A 47 -10.24 -10.07 -12.74
CA LEU A 47 -9.38 -10.73 -11.74
C LEU A 47 -8.21 -11.49 -12.40
N LEU A 48 -8.49 -12.27 -13.46
CA LEU A 48 -7.47 -13.03 -14.17
C LEU A 48 -6.48 -12.11 -14.91
N GLY A 49 -6.96 -10.98 -15.46
CA GLY A 49 -6.10 -9.94 -16.01
C GLY A 49 -5.15 -9.30 -14.98
N MET A 50 -5.66 -8.96 -13.79
CA MET A 50 -4.84 -8.43 -12.70
C MET A 50 -3.80 -9.43 -12.19
N ILE A 51 -4.17 -10.71 -12.06
CA ILE A 51 -3.23 -11.79 -11.72
C ILE A 51 -2.17 -11.96 -12.82
N GLY A 52 -2.55 -11.90 -14.10
CA GLY A 52 -1.61 -11.93 -15.22
C GLY A 52 -0.61 -10.79 -15.19
N LEU A 53 -1.06 -9.56 -14.92
CA LEU A 53 -0.21 -8.38 -14.78
C LEU A 53 0.75 -8.51 -13.57
N ALA A 54 0.26 -9.04 -12.45
CA ALA A 54 1.09 -9.35 -11.28
C ALA A 54 2.17 -10.41 -11.58
N LEU A 55 1.85 -11.46 -12.34
CA LEU A 55 2.83 -12.46 -12.78
C LEU A 55 3.86 -11.89 -13.77
N ILE A 56 3.50 -10.91 -14.60
CA ILE A 56 4.44 -10.17 -15.45
C ILE A 56 5.36 -9.31 -14.57
N PHE A 57 4.80 -8.56 -13.60
CA PHE A 57 5.59 -7.77 -12.67
C PHE A 57 6.61 -8.63 -11.89
N LEU A 58 6.19 -9.79 -11.38
CA LEU A 58 7.08 -10.76 -10.70
C LEU A 58 8.19 -11.35 -11.60
N LYS A 59 8.10 -11.21 -12.94
CA LYS A 59 9.15 -11.59 -13.88
C LYS A 59 10.07 -10.44 -14.30
N VAL A 60 9.64 -9.20 -14.12
CA VAL A 60 10.37 -7.99 -14.53
C VAL A 60 11.09 -7.32 -13.35
N ALA A 61 10.55 -7.45 -12.14
CA ALA A 61 11.18 -6.93 -10.93
C ALA A 61 12.51 -7.64 -10.66
N THR A 62 13.58 -6.88 -10.41
CA THR A 62 14.87 -7.44 -10.00
C THR A 62 14.74 -8.05 -8.60
N PRO A 63 15.14 -9.33 -8.39
CA PRO A 63 15.11 -9.94 -7.08
C PRO A 63 16.16 -9.29 -6.19
N ARG A 64 15.81 -9.01 -4.94
CA ARG A 64 16.78 -8.52 -3.93
C ARG A 64 16.87 -9.52 -2.78
N TYR A 65 18.11 -9.87 -2.44
CA TYR A 65 18.47 -10.80 -1.38
C TYR A 65 19.07 -10.04 -0.20
N GLN A 66 18.78 -10.50 1.00
CA GLN A 66 19.26 -9.94 2.25
C GLN A 66 20.23 -10.92 2.92
N ALA A 67 21.41 -10.46 3.28
CA ALA A 67 22.36 -11.19 4.13
C ALA A 67 22.52 -10.45 5.46
N ILE A 68 22.69 -11.20 6.55
CA ILE A 68 22.81 -10.66 7.91
C ILE A 68 24.08 -11.23 8.55
N ALA A 69 24.95 -10.35 9.02
CA ALA A 69 26.06 -10.70 9.91
C ALA A 69 25.84 -10.04 11.27
N THR A 70 26.07 -10.77 12.36
CA THR A 70 25.74 -10.31 13.71
C THR A 70 27.00 -10.07 14.52
N LEU A 71 27.08 -8.89 15.13
CA LEU A 71 28.07 -8.49 16.11
C LEU A 71 27.50 -8.62 17.52
N GLU A 72 28.31 -9.10 18.47
CA GLU A 72 28.00 -9.04 19.90
C GLU A 72 28.77 -7.89 20.55
N ALA A 73 28.05 -6.92 21.12
CA ALA A 73 28.60 -5.84 21.92
C ALA A 73 28.71 -6.28 23.39
N ARG A 74 29.94 -6.55 23.85
CA ARG A 74 30.20 -6.83 25.26
C ARG A 74 30.71 -5.57 25.98
N PRO A 75 30.35 -5.35 27.26
CA PRO A 75 31.13 -4.41 28.07
C PRO A 75 32.55 -4.97 28.14
N PHE A 76 33.56 -4.13 27.90
CA PHE A 76 34.94 -4.58 28.00
C PHE A 76 35.28 -4.82 29.47
N SER A 77 35.12 -6.05 29.91
CA SER A 77 35.59 -6.54 31.21
C SER A 77 36.87 -7.34 30.96
N PRO A 78 38.05 -6.77 31.17
CA PRO A 78 39.26 -7.57 31.18
C PRO A 78 39.19 -8.48 32.42
N GLU A 79 39.56 -9.75 32.27
CA GLU A 79 39.86 -10.63 33.41
C GLU A 79 41.20 -10.19 34.04
N VAL A 80 41.24 -8.94 34.52
CA VAL A 80 42.22 -8.54 35.54
C VAL A 80 41.73 -9.20 36.82
N GLU A 81 42.41 -10.28 37.20
CA GLU A 81 42.35 -10.82 38.54
C GLU A 81 42.65 -9.67 39.52
N LYS A 82 41.60 -9.14 40.17
CA LYS A 82 41.69 -8.03 41.13
C LYS A 82 42.41 -8.51 42.39
N GLN A 83 43.73 -8.64 42.31
CA GLN A 83 44.60 -8.77 43.46
C GLN A 83 44.80 -7.39 44.08
N ASP A 84 44.15 -7.18 45.22
CA ASP A 84 44.58 -6.16 46.17
C ASP A 84 46.05 -6.38 46.58
N LEU A 85 46.67 -5.34 47.14
CA LEU A 85 48.02 -5.33 47.72
C LEU A 85 48.29 -6.44 48.77
N PHE A 86 47.27 -7.19 49.19
CA PHE A 86 47.34 -8.31 50.14
C PHE A 86 46.82 -9.65 49.58
N GLY A 87 46.69 -9.79 48.25
CA GLY A 87 46.36 -11.07 47.59
C GLY A 87 44.94 -11.59 47.86
N LYS A 88 44.02 -10.72 48.30
CA LYS A 88 42.62 -11.07 48.53
C LYS A 88 41.80 -10.74 47.29
N VAL A 89 41.13 -11.75 46.72
CA VAL A 89 40.27 -11.57 45.54
C VAL A 89 39.02 -10.78 45.95
N ILE A 90 38.88 -9.56 45.42
CA ILE A 90 37.63 -8.79 45.50
C ILE A 90 36.83 -8.99 44.21
N THR A 91 35.85 -9.89 44.26
CA THR A 91 34.80 -9.98 43.23
C THR A 91 33.78 -8.86 43.42
N ASP A 92 34.19 -7.63 43.15
CA ASP A 92 33.25 -6.50 43.17
C ASP A 92 32.37 -6.57 41.93
N GLY A 93 31.11 -6.95 42.14
CA GLY A 93 30.12 -7.28 41.11
C GLY A 93 29.52 -6.06 40.41
N SER A 94 30.33 -5.05 40.08
CA SER A 94 29.94 -3.94 39.21
C SER A 94 29.79 -4.45 37.78
N VAL A 95 28.69 -5.16 37.51
CA VAL A 95 28.27 -5.49 36.15
C VAL A 95 27.94 -4.17 35.47
N ASN A 96 28.82 -3.70 34.58
CA ASN A 96 28.52 -2.57 33.69
C ASN A 96 27.30 -2.97 32.83
N VAL A 97 26.12 -2.49 33.23
CA VAL A 97 24.86 -2.75 32.55
C VAL A 97 24.84 -1.89 31.30
N LEU A 98 25.16 -2.51 30.16
CA LEU A 98 24.99 -1.90 28.85
C LEU A 98 23.57 -1.36 28.69
N THR A 99 23.45 -0.06 28.38
CA THR A 99 22.16 0.55 28.09
C THR A 99 21.79 0.35 26.62
N GLU A 100 20.50 0.43 26.31
CA GLU A 100 20.03 0.39 24.91
C GLU A 100 20.53 1.63 24.12
N GLU A 101 20.86 2.72 24.82
CA GLU A 101 21.46 3.94 24.28
C GLU A 101 22.93 3.74 23.85
N ASP A 102 23.72 2.97 24.60
CA ASP A 102 25.12 2.64 24.23
C ASP A 102 25.19 1.82 22.94
N ILE A 103 24.27 0.86 22.78
CA ILE A 103 24.20 -0.03 21.61
C ILE A 103 23.70 0.73 20.38
N THR A 104 22.63 1.54 20.52
CA THR A 104 22.07 2.35 19.43
C THR A 104 23.04 3.44 18.96
N THR A 105 23.70 4.15 19.88
CA THR A 105 24.73 5.14 19.52
C THR A 105 25.93 4.51 18.85
N THR A 106 26.32 3.29 19.25
CA THR A 106 27.40 2.53 18.59
C THR A 106 27.00 2.09 17.17
N ALA A 107 25.80 1.55 16.98
CA ALA A 107 25.27 1.25 15.63
C ALA A 107 25.26 2.49 14.72
N ALA A 108 24.83 3.64 15.23
CA ALA A 108 24.85 4.91 14.48
C ALA A 108 26.28 5.39 14.16
N LYS A 109 27.26 5.18 15.04
CA LYS A 109 28.67 5.54 14.79
C LYS A 109 29.26 4.76 13.61
N LEU A 110 28.87 3.50 13.41
CA LEU A 110 29.34 2.63 12.33
C LEU A 110 28.82 3.04 10.94
N MET A 111 27.67 3.73 10.85
CA MET A 111 27.13 4.23 9.58
C MET A 111 27.68 5.61 9.16
N ARG A 112 28.69 6.14 9.86
CA ARG A 112 29.31 7.42 9.52
C ARG A 112 30.31 7.28 8.37
N HIS A 113 30.45 8.35 7.59
CA HIS A 113 31.31 8.40 6.40
C HIS A 113 32.73 7.89 6.63
N GLU A 114 33.36 8.28 7.74
CA GLU A 114 34.73 7.90 8.11
C GLU A 114 34.93 6.38 8.25
N PHE A 115 33.90 5.66 8.72
CA PHE A 115 33.93 4.21 8.80
C PHE A 115 33.61 3.58 7.44
N LEU A 116 32.59 4.08 6.74
CA LEU A 116 32.21 3.59 5.41
C LEU A 116 33.35 3.71 4.38
N SER A 117 34.20 4.74 4.46
CA SER A 117 35.41 4.84 3.63
C SER A 117 36.44 3.74 3.90
N LYS A 118 36.56 3.24 5.14
CA LYS A 118 37.42 2.10 5.47
C LYS A 118 36.86 0.80 4.89
N VAL A 119 35.53 0.64 4.89
CA VAL A 119 34.85 -0.51 4.26
C VAL A 119 34.97 -0.46 2.73
N ALA A 120 34.80 0.71 2.12
CA ALA A 120 34.91 0.90 0.67
C ALA A 120 36.34 0.72 0.11
N ALA A 121 37.36 0.79 0.96
CA ALA A 121 38.76 0.54 0.60
C ALA A 121 39.12 -0.96 0.48
N ASP A 122 38.21 -1.88 0.84
CA ASP A 122 38.46 -3.31 0.72
C ASP A 122 38.50 -3.79 -0.74
N LYS A 123 39.55 -4.54 -1.09
CA LYS A 123 39.85 -4.93 -2.46
C LYS A 123 38.92 -5.99 -3.02
N ASP A 124 38.43 -6.90 -2.17
CA ASP A 124 37.54 -7.98 -2.62
C ASP A 124 36.12 -7.44 -2.81
N LEU A 125 35.68 -6.53 -1.93
CA LEU A 125 34.43 -5.78 -2.09
C LEU A 125 34.43 -4.92 -3.36
N GLN A 126 35.50 -4.13 -3.60
CA GLN A 126 35.64 -3.32 -4.83
C GLN A 126 35.52 -4.19 -6.09
N LYS A 127 36.13 -5.38 -6.08
CA LYS A 127 36.15 -6.29 -7.22
C LYS A 127 34.80 -6.97 -7.47
N ALA A 128 34.03 -7.24 -6.42
CA ALA A 128 32.67 -7.78 -6.51
C ALA A 128 31.65 -6.73 -7.00
N LEU A 129 31.80 -5.45 -6.63
CA LEU A 129 30.87 -4.38 -7.01
C LEU A 129 31.14 -3.76 -8.40
N GLN A 130 32.30 -3.99 -9.01
CA GLN A 130 32.66 -3.50 -10.35
C GLN A 130 31.57 -3.65 -11.44
N PRO A 131 30.89 -4.80 -11.62
CA PRO A 131 29.84 -4.93 -12.64
C PRO A 131 28.63 -4.01 -12.39
N GLY A 132 28.16 -3.88 -11.14
CA GLY A 132 27.03 -3.01 -10.78
C GLY A 132 27.39 -1.52 -10.83
N LEU A 133 28.61 -1.16 -10.42
CA LEU A 133 29.12 0.21 -10.51
C LEU A 133 29.22 0.69 -11.97
N ALA A 134 29.51 -0.19 -12.93
CA ALA A 134 29.52 0.13 -14.35
C ALA A 134 28.11 0.42 -14.92
N GLU A 135 27.05 -0.05 -14.25
CA GLU A 135 25.66 0.19 -14.63
C GLU A 135 25.11 1.44 -13.94
N ALA A 136 25.44 1.65 -12.66
CA ALA A 136 25.19 2.92 -11.95
C ALA A 136 25.91 4.11 -12.60
N ALA A 137 27.17 3.95 -13.03
CA ALA A 137 27.92 5.01 -13.71
C ALA A 137 27.30 5.44 -15.07
N ARG A 138 26.42 4.63 -15.67
CA ARG A 138 25.70 4.98 -16.91
C ARG A 138 24.44 5.82 -16.67
N SER A 139 23.92 5.87 -15.44
CA SER A 139 22.73 6.67 -15.10
C SER A 139 23.08 8.06 -14.56
N LEU A 140 24.35 8.32 -14.20
CA LEU A 140 24.80 9.66 -13.80
C LEU A 140 24.90 10.65 -14.99
N PRO A 141 24.61 11.95 -14.77
CA PRO A 141 24.80 12.97 -15.79
C PRO A 141 26.27 13.11 -16.24
N PRO A 142 26.54 13.32 -17.55
CA PRO A 142 27.90 13.47 -18.05
C PRO A 142 28.57 14.72 -17.45
N GLY A 143 29.61 14.51 -16.64
CA GLY A 143 30.40 15.59 -16.01
C GLY A 143 30.70 15.40 -14.51
N LYS A 144 30.05 14.46 -13.82
CA LYS A 144 30.38 14.08 -12.44
C LYS A 144 30.87 12.64 -12.35
N ALA A 145 32.12 12.40 -12.73
CA ALA A 145 32.81 11.17 -12.35
C ALA A 145 33.21 11.30 -10.86
N LEU A 146 32.40 10.74 -9.96
CA LEU A 146 32.84 10.55 -8.57
C LEU A 146 34.01 9.55 -8.52
N PRO A 147 34.95 9.71 -7.57
CA PRO A 147 35.88 8.65 -7.21
C PRO A 147 35.15 7.32 -6.98
N LEU A 148 35.79 6.20 -7.34
CA LEU A 148 35.21 4.85 -7.20
C LEU A 148 34.78 4.57 -5.75
N GLU A 149 35.55 5.08 -4.78
CA GLU A 149 35.29 4.94 -3.35
C GLU A 149 34.03 5.69 -2.91
N ASP A 150 33.81 6.92 -3.38
CA ASP A 150 32.61 7.71 -3.03
C ASP A 150 31.32 7.06 -3.57
N ALA A 151 31.38 6.50 -4.78
CA ALA A 151 30.26 5.76 -5.37
C ALA A 151 29.93 4.46 -4.60
N ILE A 152 30.95 3.78 -4.08
CA ILE A 152 30.76 2.63 -3.18
C ILE A 152 30.19 3.07 -1.84
N ILE A 153 30.60 4.20 -1.29
CA ILE A 153 30.05 4.75 -0.03
C ILE A 153 28.56 5.12 -0.18
N GLU A 154 28.15 5.69 -1.32
CA GLU A 154 26.74 5.97 -1.61
C GLU A 154 25.92 4.68 -1.73
N LEU A 155 26.43 3.70 -2.49
CA LEU A 155 25.82 2.37 -2.59
C LEU A 155 25.70 1.69 -1.22
N LEU A 156 26.73 1.73 -0.37
CA LEU A 156 26.73 1.15 0.98
C LEU A 156 25.70 1.82 1.90
N LYS A 157 25.43 3.12 1.78
CA LYS A 157 24.38 3.81 2.57
C LYS A 157 22.98 3.34 2.21
N ASP A 158 22.72 3.04 0.94
CA ASP A 158 21.41 2.63 0.44
C ASP A 158 21.16 1.11 0.60
N SER A 159 22.23 0.31 0.73
CA SER A 159 22.17 -1.16 0.72
C SER A 159 22.56 -1.83 2.03
N VAL A 160 23.28 -1.14 2.93
CA VAL A 160 23.67 -1.66 4.24
C VAL A 160 22.98 -0.88 5.34
N THR A 161 22.28 -1.58 6.24
CA THR A 161 21.69 -1.03 7.45
C THR A 161 22.26 -1.74 8.67
N VAL A 162 22.44 -1.00 9.77
CA VAL A 162 22.97 -1.53 11.04
C VAL A 162 21.91 -1.33 12.11
N GLU A 163 21.28 -2.42 12.54
CA GLU A 163 20.13 -2.40 13.45
C GLU A 163 20.45 -3.10 14.78
N PRO A 164 20.23 -2.43 15.93
CA PRO A 164 20.42 -3.05 17.24
C PRO A 164 19.23 -3.95 17.59
N VAL A 165 19.52 -5.20 17.98
CA VAL A 165 18.49 -6.20 18.30
C VAL A 165 17.97 -5.96 19.71
N LYS A 166 16.74 -5.43 19.80
CA LYS A 166 16.08 -4.97 21.04
C LYS A 166 16.20 -5.97 22.20
N LYS A 167 16.55 -5.46 23.38
CA LYS A 167 16.76 -6.24 24.63
C LYS A 167 17.87 -7.30 24.56
N THR A 168 18.76 -7.22 23.58
CA THR A 168 19.95 -8.10 23.49
C THR A 168 21.23 -7.28 23.39
N ARG A 169 22.37 -7.97 23.37
CA ARG A 169 23.69 -7.39 23.12
C ARG A 169 24.11 -7.48 21.65
N LEU A 170 23.17 -7.77 20.75
CA LEU A 170 23.46 -8.05 19.34
C LEU A 170 23.17 -6.82 18.47
N ILE A 171 24.05 -6.60 17.49
CA ILE A 171 23.90 -5.60 16.43
C ILE A 171 23.94 -6.36 15.12
N ASP A 172 22.85 -6.31 14.36
CA ASP A 172 22.75 -6.95 13.05
C ASP A 172 23.19 -5.97 11.96
N VAL A 173 24.15 -6.39 11.15
CA VAL A 173 24.58 -5.72 9.92
C VAL A 173 23.85 -6.41 8.78
N VAL A 174 22.89 -5.69 8.21
CA VAL A 174 21.98 -6.17 7.17
C VAL A 174 22.42 -5.57 5.84
N ALA A 175 22.84 -6.41 4.89
CA ALA A 175 23.20 -6.00 3.54
C ALA A 175 22.19 -6.54 2.52
N VAL A 176 21.78 -5.70 1.57
CA VAL A 176 20.80 -6.02 0.52
C VAL A 176 21.40 -5.82 -0.86
N HIS A 177 21.44 -6.87 -1.68
CA HIS A 177 21.97 -6.81 -3.04
C HIS A 177 21.17 -7.70 -4.01
N GLU A 178 21.32 -7.48 -5.32
CA GLU A 178 20.68 -8.29 -6.37
C GLU A 178 21.31 -9.68 -6.52
N GLU A 179 22.54 -9.84 -6.02
CA GLU A 179 23.28 -11.10 -6.01
C GLU A 179 23.55 -11.55 -4.55
N PRO A 180 23.16 -12.78 -4.16
CA PRO A 180 23.23 -13.23 -2.76
C PRO A 180 24.67 -13.36 -2.25
N ALA A 181 25.63 -13.68 -3.13
CA ALA A 181 27.05 -13.76 -2.78
C ALA A 181 27.63 -12.38 -2.43
N VAL A 182 27.24 -11.33 -3.17
CA VAL A 182 27.69 -9.96 -2.94
C VAL A 182 27.06 -9.39 -1.67
N ALA A 183 25.77 -9.65 -1.41
CA ALA A 183 25.13 -9.27 -0.15
C ALA A 183 25.86 -9.85 1.07
N ALA A 184 26.21 -11.15 1.03
CA ALA A 184 26.96 -11.78 2.10
C ALA A 184 28.37 -11.20 2.27
N LEU A 185 29.09 -10.97 1.16
CA LEU A 185 30.41 -10.32 1.17
C LEU A 185 30.35 -8.91 1.77
N MET A 186 29.33 -8.11 1.44
CA MET A 186 29.14 -6.76 2.00
C MET A 186 29.00 -6.78 3.52
N ALA A 187 28.14 -7.67 4.06
CA ALA A 187 27.96 -7.82 5.50
C ALA A 187 29.21 -8.36 6.21
N ASP A 188 29.88 -9.38 5.65
CA ASP A 188 31.12 -9.94 6.21
C ASP A 188 32.27 -8.93 6.17
N THR A 189 32.50 -8.22 5.05
CA THR A 189 33.54 -7.19 4.95
C THR A 189 33.29 -6.06 5.94
N PHE A 190 32.04 -5.59 6.08
CA PHE A 190 31.70 -4.58 7.08
C PHE A 190 32.08 -5.04 8.49
N VAL A 191 31.66 -6.25 8.89
CA VAL A 191 31.96 -6.82 10.22
C VAL A 191 33.46 -7.06 10.43
N ASN A 192 34.19 -7.53 9.42
CA ASN A 192 35.64 -7.72 9.49
C ASN A 192 36.38 -6.38 9.69
N VAL A 193 35.93 -5.30 9.03
CA VAL A 193 36.48 -3.96 9.22
C VAL A 193 36.14 -3.42 10.62
N VAL A 194 34.93 -3.64 11.15
CA VAL A 194 34.57 -3.25 12.54
C VAL A 194 35.55 -3.86 13.55
N ILE A 195 35.81 -5.17 13.42
CA ILE A 195 36.68 -5.91 14.33
C ILE A 195 38.13 -5.42 14.21
N THR A 196 38.62 -5.21 12.99
CA THR A 196 40.00 -4.78 12.73
C THR A 196 40.25 -3.33 13.18
N ASP A 197 39.30 -2.43 12.94
CA ASP A 197 39.37 -1.03 13.34
C ASP A 197 39.29 -0.88 14.88
N GLY A 198 38.43 -1.67 15.51
CA GLY A 198 38.35 -1.76 16.97
C GLY A 198 39.62 -2.32 17.62
N ILE A 199 40.24 -3.36 17.05
CA ILE A 199 41.52 -3.90 17.58
C ILE A 199 42.64 -2.87 17.44
N SER A 200 42.78 -2.24 16.27
CA SER A 200 43.88 -1.30 15.99
C SER A 200 43.77 0.01 16.79
N SER A 201 42.57 0.57 16.93
CA SER A 201 42.33 1.76 17.76
C SER A 201 42.65 1.48 19.24
N ARG A 202 42.13 0.38 19.80
CA ARG A 202 42.41 -0.01 21.19
C ARG A 202 43.90 -0.23 21.45
N ALA A 203 44.60 -0.93 20.55
CA ALA A 203 46.03 -1.17 20.68
C ALA A 203 46.87 0.14 20.65
N ALA A 204 46.52 1.08 19.77
CA ALA A 204 47.23 2.36 19.65
C ALA A 204 47.01 3.28 20.85
N PHE A 205 45.78 3.39 21.36
CA PHE A 205 45.45 4.28 22.49
C PHE A 205 45.86 3.71 23.86
N ALA A 206 45.74 2.40 24.07
CA ALA A 206 46.19 1.76 25.31
C ALA A 206 47.72 1.71 25.39
N GLY A 207 48.39 1.33 24.30
CA GLY A 207 49.84 1.10 24.26
C GLY A 207 50.65 2.31 24.73
N LYS A 208 50.53 3.45 24.05
CA LYS A 208 51.45 4.58 24.25
C LYS A 208 51.43 5.16 25.68
N LYS A 209 50.24 5.37 26.24
CA LYS A 209 50.11 5.98 27.59
C LYS A 209 50.48 5.02 28.72
N ILE A 210 50.33 3.70 28.48
CA ILE A 210 50.80 2.67 29.42
C ILE A 210 52.32 2.51 29.29
N GLU A 211 52.88 2.54 28.08
CA GLU A 211 54.32 2.49 27.81
C GLU A 211 55.08 3.64 28.50
N ASP A 212 54.57 4.87 28.40
CA ASP A 212 55.12 6.04 29.10
C ASP A 212 55.16 5.82 30.64
N LEU A 213 54.04 5.38 31.23
CA LEU A 213 53.92 5.13 32.68
C LEU A 213 54.71 3.91 33.16
N GLU A 214 54.84 2.86 32.35
CA GLU A 214 55.70 1.70 32.63
C GLU A 214 57.18 2.07 32.55
N GLY A 215 57.55 3.04 31.71
CA GLY A 215 58.87 3.69 31.70
C GLY A 215 59.17 4.40 33.02
N ASP A 216 58.32 5.35 33.41
CA ASP A 216 58.44 6.09 34.68
C ASP A 216 58.52 5.14 35.90
N PHE A 217 57.66 4.12 35.93
CA PHE A 217 57.65 3.12 37.00
C PHE A 217 58.94 2.30 37.06
N ARG A 218 59.48 1.89 35.91
CA ARG A 218 60.75 1.15 35.83
C ARG A 218 61.91 2.00 36.35
N ASP A 219 61.95 3.28 36.00
CA ASP A 219 62.98 4.22 36.46
C ASP A 219 62.92 4.48 37.97
N VAL A 220 61.72 4.70 38.52
CA VAL A 220 61.54 4.85 39.97
C VAL A 220 61.90 3.57 40.72
N ASN A 221 61.50 2.40 40.21
CA ASN A 221 61.87 1.11 40.82
C ASN A 221 63.39 0.87 40.81
N ASN A 222 64.08 1.19 39.71
CA ASN A 222 65.54 1.07 39.63
C ASN A 222 66.24 1.97 40.66
N ARG A 223 65.81 3.24 40.78
CA ARG A 223 66.34 4.19 41.79
C ARG A 223 66.02 3.74 43.22
N MET A 224 64.83 3.19 43.45
CA MET A 224 64.46 2.62 44.75
C MET A 224 65.37 1.44 45.12
N ILE A 225 65.63 0.51 44.20
CA ILE A 225 66.55 -0.62 44.43
C ILE A 225 67.97 -0.12 44.73
N GLU A 226 68.44 0.94 44.05
CA GLU A 226 69.74 1.54 44.33
C GLU A 226 69.79 2.19 45.73
N SER A 227 68.77 2.96 46.10
CA SER A 227 68.62 3.55 47.44
C SER A 227 68.55 2.47 48.54
N GLN A 228 67.82 1.37 48.31
CA GLN A 228 67.79 0.21 49.20
C GLN A 228 69.16 -0.45 49.37
N ARG A 229 69.95 -0.57 48.30
CA ARG A 229 71.33 -1.09 48.39
C ARG A 229 72.25 -0.15 49.16
N ARG A 230 72.09 1.18 49.00
CA ARG A 230 72.84 2.20 49.74
C ARG A 230 72.54 2.12 51.24
N ILE A 231 71.26 2.18 51.64
CA ILE A 231 70.89 2.16 53.06
C ILE A 231 71.25 0.84 53.75
N ALA A 232 71.24 -0.30 53.03
CA ALA A 232 71.64 -1.59 53.59
C ALA A 232 73.09 -1.63 54.09
N LEU A 233 73.98 -0.78 53.56
CA LEU A 233 75.34 -0.61 54.07
C LEU A 233 75.37 0.01 55.48
N TYR A 234 74.37 0.85 55.80
CA TYR A 234 74.29 1.60 57.05
C TYR A 234 73.52 0.88 58.17
N THR A 235 72.79 -0.21 57.87
CA THR A 235 72.07 -1.02 58.87
C THR A 235 72.98 -1.47 60.02
N ARG A 236 74.17 -1.99 59.69
CA ARG A 236 75.10 -2.53 60.70
C ARG A 236 75.77 -1.45 61.56
N PRO A 237 76.27 -0.33 61.01
CA PRO A 237 76.70 0.80 61.84
C PRO A 237 75.58 1.37 62.71
N GLU A 238 74.33 1.42 62.23
CA GLU A 238 73.22 1.94 63.01
C GLU A 238 72.87 1.03 64.20
N GLU A 239 72.90 -0.30 64.04
CA GLU A 239 72.83 -1.27 65.15
C GLU A 239 73.97 -1.07 66.17
N LEU A 240 75.20 -0.84 65.70
CA LEU A 240 76.33 -0.56 66.58
C LEU A 240 76.19 0.80 67.27
N ARG A 241 75.61 1.81 66.60
CA ARG A 241 75.35 3.15 67.14
C ARG A 241 74.29 3.12 68.24
N THR A 242 73.20 2.38 68.06
CA THR A 242 72.17 2.21 69.09
C THR A 242 72.74 1.46 70.30
N ALA A 243 73.44 0.34 70.09
CA ALA A 243 74.12 -0.40 71.16
C ALA A 243 75.17 0.45 71.90
N LEU A 244 75.97 1.26 71.19
CA LEU A 244 76.92 2.20 71.77
C LEU A 244 76.22 3.29 72.58
N THR A 245 75.07 3.80 72.10
CA THR A 245 74.26 4.79 72.82
C THR A 245 73.73 4.19 74.13
N GLU A 246 73.27 2.95 74.11
CA GLU A 246 72.83 2.20 75.30
C GLU A 246 73.98 1.99 76.28
N SER A 247 75.10 1.39 75.85
CA SER A 247 76.28 1.16 76.70
C SER A 247 76.88 2.47 77.25
N ARG A 248 76.89 3.57 76.48
CA ARG A 248 77.34 4.89 76.94
C ARG A 248 76.36 5.51 77.95
N ASN A 249 75.07 5.22 77.85
CA ASN A 249 74.09 5.62 78.86
C ASN A 249 74.23 4.77 80.14
N GLU A 250 74.44 3.47 80.04
CA GLU A 250 74.76 2.61 81.19
C GLU A 250 76.02 3.11 81.91
N LEU A 251 77.10 3.40 81.17
CA LEU A 251 78.34 3.98 81.70
C LEU A 251 78.07 5.30 82.45
N LYS A 252 77.23 6.21 81.92
CA LYS A 252 76.81 7.43 82.65
C LYS A 252 76.09 7.09 83.96
N THR A 253 75.22 6.07 83.99
CA THR A 253 74.55 5.67 85.26
C THR A 253 75.51 5.02 86.26
N LEU A 254 76.52 4.29 85.78
CA LEU A 254 77.57 3.68 86.61
C LEU A 254 78.54 4.74 87.14
N ALA A 255 78.88 5.77 86.35
CA ALA A 255 79.71 6.91 86.75
C ALA A 255 79.11 7.66 87.96
N GLY A 256 77.78 7.73 88.05
CA GLY A 256 77.08 8.31 89.21
C GLY A 256 77.16 7.48 90.50
N ARG A 257 77.66 6.23 90.44
CA ARG A 257 77.71 5.29 91.58
C ARG A 257 79.11 4.78 91.91
N TYR A 258 80.02 4.75 90.94
CA TYR A 258 81.35 4.16 91.06
C TYR A 258 82.43 5.11 90.52
N LYS A 259 83.61 5.10 91.14
CA LYS A 259 84.79 5.83 90.64
C LYS A 259 85.46 5.06 89.50
N GLU A 260 86.20 5.77 88.65
CA GLU A 260 86.88 5.28 87.43
C GLU A 260 87.67 3.96 87.60
N LYS A 261 88.28 3.74 88.77
CA LYS A 261 89.09 2.53 89.05
C LYS A 261 88.30 1.31 89.56
N HIS A 262 86.97 1.36 89.56
CA HIS A 262 86.13 0.25 90.03
C HIS A 262 86.00 -0.85 88.94
N PRO A 263 86.05 -2.16 89.27
CA PRO A 263 86.04 -3.23 88.26
C PRO A 263 84.90 -3.13 87.24
N LYS A 264 83.65 -2.91 87.70
CA LYS A 264 82.47 -2.74 86.82
C LYS A 264 82.52 -1.48 85.95
N MET A 265 83.31 -0.47 86.34
CA MET A 265 83.48 0.76 85.58
C MET A 265 84.48 0.53 84.45
N ILE A 266 85.58 -0.19 84.73
CA ILE A 266 86.57 -0.60 83.74
C ILE A 266 85.93 -1.52 82.69
N GLU A 267 85.14 -2.50 83.12
CA GLU A 267 84.38 -3.41 82.23
C GLU A 267 83.43 -2.64 81.30
N ALA A 268 82.67 -1.67 81.81
CA ALA A 268 81.79 -0.82 81.00
C ALA A 268 82.58 0.09 80.03
N MET A 269 83.71 0.66 80.47
CA MET A 269 84.60 1.44 79.60
C MET A 269 85.23 0.59 78.48
N GLU A 270 85.57 -0.68 78.76
CA GLU A 270 86.09 -1.63 77.78
C GLU A 270 85.02 -2.07 76.76
N VAL A 271 83.76 -2.23 77.18
CA VAL A 271 82.63 -2.49 76.26
C VAL A 271 82.41 -1.30 75.33
N VAL A 272 82.36 -0.07 75.87
CA VAL A 272 82.20 1.15 75.08
C VAL A 272 83.37 1.34 74.11
N GLY A 273 84.62 1.18 74.56
CA GLY A 273 85.81 1.29 73.71
C GLY A 273 85.79 0.30 72.54
N ARG A 274 85.46 -0.98 72.80
CA ARG A 274 85.33 -2.01 71.74
C ARG A 274 84.20 -1.70 70.75
N GLN A 275 83.10 -1.11 71.20
CA GLN A 275 82.01 -0.67 70.32
C GLN A 275 82.39 0.56 69.49
N GLU A 276 83.14 1.52 70.05
CA GLU A 276 83.67 2.68 69.31
C GLU A 276 84.68 2.24 68.25
N GLU A 277 85.58 1.31 68.56
CA GLU A 277 86.50 0.71 67.58
C GLU A 277 85.76 -0.08 66.49
N ALA A 278 84.75 -0.87 66.84
CA ALA A 278 83.92 -1.61 65.88
C ALA A 278 83.16 -0.66 64.94
N LEU A 279 82.60 0.44 65.47
CA LEU A 279 81.92 1.47 64.68
C LEU A 279 82.89 2.18 63.72
N ALA A 280 84.12 2.48 64.17
CA ALA A 280 85.16 3.06 63.32
C ALA A 280 85.59 2.10 62.19
N GLN A 281 85.68 0.79 62.47
CA GLN A 281 85.97 -0.22 61.44
C GLN A 281 84.85 -0.35 60.40
N GLU A 282 83.58 -0.33 60.81
CA GLU A 282 82.45 -0.33 59.86
C GLU A 282 82.36 0.98 59.06
N PHE A 283 82.66 2.13 59.68
CA PHE A 283 82.78 3.41 58.97
C PHE A 283 83.84 3.34 57.87
N GLU A 284 85.02 2.79 58.15
CA GLU A 284 86.10 2.65 57.17
C GLU A 284 85.72 1.70 56.01
N LYS A 285 84.99 0.62 56.30
CA LYS A 285 84.43 -0.28 55.26
C LYS A 285 83.42 0.42 54.36
N ILE A 286 82.59 1.33 54.90
CA ILE A 286 81.63 2.12 54.11
C ILE A 286 82.36 3.20 53.31
N ARG A 287 83.34 3.89 53.92
CA ARG A 287 84.17 4.92 53.28
C ARG A 287 84.93 4.37 52.06
N THR A 288 85.35 3.11 52.13
CA THR A 288 86.05 2.40 51.04
C THR A 288 85.12 1.64 50.09
N ASN A 289 83.82 1.53 50.39
CA ASN A 289 82.85 0.85 49.54
C ASN A 289 82.63 1.62 48.23
N PRO A 290 82.69 0.98 47.04
CA PRO A 290 82.55 1.67 45.75
C PRO A 290 81.21 2.40 45.54
N ILE A 291 80.17 2.09 46.33
CA ILE A 291 78.85 2.74 46.23
C ILE A 291 78.84 4.11 46.93
N GLU A 292 79.54 4.27 48.06
CA GLU A 292 79.48 5.48 48.90
C GLU A 292 80.82 6.24 48.99
N SER A 293 81.92 5.67 48.48
CA SER A 293 83.26 6.27 48.56
C SER A 293 83.36 7.65 47.91
N ALA A 294 82.63 7.90 46.81
CA ALA A 294 82.56 9.22 46.18
C ALA A 294 81.87 10.26 47.08
N TYR A 295 80.81 9.88 47.79
CA TYR A 295 80.13 10.76 48.74
C TYR A 295 81.02 11.07 49.95
N TRP A 296 81.67 10.06 50.53
CA TRP A 296 82.56 10.27 51.67
C TRP A 296 83.83 11.01 51.30
N LEU A 297 84.34 10.88 50.08
CA LEU A 297 85.46 11.68 49.58
C LEU A 297 85.10 13.17 49.55
N ASP A 298 83.93 13.52 49.02
CA ASP A 298 83.42 14.90 48.99
C ASP A 298 83.15 15.44 50.41
N ALA A 299 82.34 14.72 51.20
CA ALA A 299 81.95 15.10 52.54
C ALA A 299 83.14 15.28 53.50
N LEU A 300 84.17 14.43 53.39
CA LEU A 300 85.37 14.52 54.23
C LEU A 300 86.41 15.50 53.70
N SER A 301 86.45 15.79 52.39
CA SER A 301 87.35 16.83 51.83
C SER A 301 87.08 18.23 52.41
N SER A 302 85.86 18.46 52.90
CA SER A 302 85.46 19.67 53.61
C SER A 302 86.05 19.78 55.03
N SER A 303 86.58 18.68 55.60
CA SER A 303 87.26 18.67 56.89
C SER A 303 88.79 18.70 56.71
N LYS A 304 89.47 19.62 57.40
CA LYS A 304 90.94 19.77 57.32
C LYS A 304 91.73 18.71 58.13
N SER A 305 91.07 17.73 58.75
CA SER A 305 91.72 16.67 59.53
C SER A 305 91.60 15.30 58.84
N SER A 306 92.72 14.58 58.72
CA SER A 306 92.75 13.22 58.16
C SER A 306 92.19 12.16 59.11
N GLU A 307 92.08 12.46 60.40
CA GLU A 307 91.35 11.65 61.38
C GLU A 307 90.04 12.36 61.76
N VAL A 308 88.96 11.56 61.84
CA VAL A 308 87.64 11.99 62.32
C VAL A 308 87.45 11.42 63.73
N PRO A 309 87.20 12.25 64.77
CA PRO A 309 87.01 11.74 66.12
C PRO A 309 85.73 10.87 66.20
N PRO A 310 85.68 9.83 67.06
CA PRO A 310 84.55 8.87 67.11
C PRO A 310 83.17 9.51 67.26
N SER A 311 83.07 10.61 68.03
CA SER A 311 81.82 11.37 68.21
C SER A 311 81.35 12.13 66.96
N GLN A 312 82.24 12.44 66.02
CA GLN A 312 81.85 12.99 64.71
C GLN A 312 81.48 11.88 63.73
N ILE A 313 82.17 10.73 63.77
CA ILE A 313 81.78 9.54 62.98
C ILE A 313 80.33 9.16 63.27
N GLU A 314 79.94 9.14 64.55
CA GLU A 314 78.58 8.83 64.99
C GLU A 314 77.52 9.77 64.36
N ASN A 315 77.76 11.08 64.42
CA ASN A 315 76.84 12.10 63.89
C ASN A 315 76.80 12.10 62.36
N LEU A 316 77.93 11.87 61.69
CA LEU A 316 78.01 11.81 60.22
C LEU A 316 77.27 10.57 59.69
N LEU A 317 77.46 9.41 60.31
CA LEU A 317 76.72 8.19 59.99
C LEU A 317 75.21 8.37 60.20
N ALA A 318 74.79 8.92 61.34
CA ALA A 318 73.38 9.16 61.64
C ALA A 318 72.72 10.15 60.66
N ALA A 319 73.42 11.24 60.30
CA ALA A 319 72.92 12.21 59.32
C ALA A 319 72.79 11.59 57.92
N ARG A 320 73.78 10.80 57.48
CA ARG A 320 73.74 10.10 56.18
C ARG A 320 72.65 9.02 56.15
N TYR A 321 72.49 8.26 57.24
CA TYR A 321 71.41 7.27 57.38
C TYR A 321 70.02 7.92 57.32
N LEU A 322 69.80 9.03 58.04
CA LEU A 322 68.52 9.76 58.02
C LEU A 322 68.21 10.36 56.64
N PHE A 323 69.22 10.84 55.92
CA PHE A 323 69.05 11.29 54.53
C PHE A 323 68.61 10.14 53.62
N LEU A 324 69.32 9.00 53.66
CA LEU A 324 69.04 7.84 52.82
C LEU A 324 67.68 7.19 53.16
N SER A 325 67.26 7.20 54.43
CA SER A 325 65.95 6.69 54.83
C SER A 325 64.81 7.58 54.36
N SER A 326 64.97 8.92 54.43
CA SER A 326 64.01 9.86 53.87
C SER A 326 63.93 9.78 52.34
N GLU A 327 65.05 9.58 51.65
CA GLU A 327 65.10 9.39 50.19
C GLU A 327 64.36 8.10 49.79
N LEU A 328 64.64 6.98 50.48
CA LEU A 328 63.99 5.70 50.24
C LEU A 328 62.47 5.76 50.45
N GLU A 329 62.01 6.42 51.53
CA GLU A 329 60.58 6.52 51.81
C GLU A 329 59.86 7.42 50.80
N GLY A 330 60.51 8.49 50.32
CA GLY A 330 60.06 9.27 49.18
C GLY A 330 59.87 8.40 47.92
N MET A 331 60.89 7.61 47.56
CA MET A 331 60.83 6.71 46.40
C MET A 331 59.74 5.62 46.54
N ARG A 332 59.53 5.06 47.74
CA ARG A 332 58.45 4.09 48.01
C ARG A 332 57.06 4.71 47.82
N SER A 333 56.85 5.93 48.30
CA SER A 333 55.57 6.62 48.17
C SER A 333 55.24 6.91 46.70
N LEU A 334 56.24 7.34 45.91
CA LEU A 334 56.12 7.54 44.46
C LEU A 334 55.88 6.22 43.72
N HIS A 335 56.62 5.16 44.04
CA HIS A 335 56.40 3.82 43.48
C HIS A 335 54.97 3.34 43.71
N THR A 336 54.45 3.46 44.94
CA THR A 336 53.09 3.07 45.29
C THR A 336 52.05 3.91 44.56
N SER A 337 52.26 5.24 44.49
CA SER A 337 51.37 6.15 43.76
C SER A 337 51.35 5.86 42.25
N LEU A 338 52.51 5.56 41.64
CA LEU A 338 52.59 5.15 40.25
C LEU A 338 51.94 3.77 40.00
N SER A 339 52.11 2.79 40.90
CA SER A 339 51.39 1.50 40.81
C SER A 339 49.87 1.69 40.85
N VAL A 340 49.36 2.50 41.78
CA VAL A 340 47.93 2.83 41.84
C VAL A 340 47.49 3.55 40.57
N ARG A 341 48.24 4.55 40.10
CA ARG A 341 47.90 5.32 38.90
C ARG A 341 47.95 4.49 37.61
N LEU A 342 48.88 3.55 37.51
CA LEU A 342 49.00 2.62 36.38
C LEU A 342 47.82 1.63 36.38
N ASN A 343 47.40 1.15 37.54
CA ASN A 343 46.18 0.35 37.67
C ASN A 343 44.91 1.16 37.37
N GLU A 344 44.80 2.41 37.86
CA GLU A 344 43.71 3.33 37.52
C GLU A 344 43.63 3.57 36.01
N VAL A 345 44.75 3.84 35.33
CA VAL A 345 44.76 4.07 33.87
C VAL A 345 44.44 2.79 33.10
N ARG A 346 44.87 1.61 33.57
CA ARG A 346 44.45 0.30 33.05
C ARG A 346 42.98 -0.03 33.29
N ILE A 347 42.28 0.69 34.18
CA ILE A 347 40.83 0.50 34.43
C ILE A 347 40.02 1.59 33.72
N ALA A 348 40.34 2.87 33.93
CA ALA A 348 39.55 4.01 33.45
C ALA A 348 39.57 4.21 31.93
N ASN A 349 40.63 3.79 31.23
CA ASN A 349 40.64 3.82 29.75
C ASN A 349 39.76 2.74 29.11
N ASN A 350 39.20 1.80 29.89
CA ASN A 350 38.47 0.64 29.41
C ASN A 350 36.95 0.74 29.52
N ASP A 351 36.40 1.74 30.24
CA ASP A 351 34.94 1.86 30.46
C ASP A 351 34.17 2.49 29.29
N THR A 352 34.83 3.17 28.34
CA THR A 352 34.17 4.01 27.31
C THR A 352 33.98 3.38 25.93
N GLU A 353 34.48 2.17 25.67
CA GLU A 353 34.41 1.55 24.34
C GLU A 353 33.96 0.08 24.40
N LEU A 354 32.92 -0.27 23.63
CA LEU A 354 32.32 -1.61 23.63
C LEU A 354 33.24 -2.61 22.90
N ASP A 355 33.40 -3.81 23.45
CA ASP A 355 34.07 -4.91 22.76
C ASP A 355 33.12 -5.55 21.75
N LEU A 356 33.18 -5.08 20.51
CA LEU A 356 32.45 -5.65 19.38
C LEU A 356 33.15 -6.92 18.89
N ARG A 357 32.53 -8.08 19.10
CA ARG A 357 33.01 -9.38 18.61
C ARG A 357 32.09 -9.93 17.52
N LEU A 358 32.65 -10.73 16.62
CA LEU A 358 31.88 -11.55 15.69
C LEU A 358 31.03 -12.56 16.47
N PHE A 359 29.70 -12.48 16.37
CA PHE A 359 28.80 -13.52 16.85
C PHE A 359 28.52 -14.53 15.73
N GLN A 360 28.12 -14.04 14.56
CA GLN A 360 27.76 -14.86 13.41
C GLN A 360 28.15 -14.16 12.10
N ARG A 361 28.79 -14.90 11.18
CA ARG A 361 29.10 -14.44 9.81
C ARG A 361 27.87 -14.44 8.92
N ALA A 362 27.92 -13.64 7.86
CA ALA A 362 26.91 -13.63 6.82
C ALA A 362 26.74 -15.03 6.20
N VAL A 363 25.53 -15.58 6.31
CA VAL A 363 25.15 -16.77 5.55
C VAL A 363 24.69 -16.30 4.17
N ILE A 364 25.24 -16.88 3.10
CA ILE A 364 24.76 -16.62 1.74
C ILE A 364 23.28 -17.03 1.66
N PRO A 365 22.34 -16.08 1.45
CA PRO A 365 20.94 -16.41 1.40
C PRO A 365 20.66 -17.32 0.21
N ARG A 366 19.76 -18.29 0.41
CA ARG A 366 19.36 -19.20 -0.67
C ARG A 366 18.50 -18.44 -1.68
N LEU A 367 18.55 -18.88 -2.94
CA LEU A 367 17.80 -18.28 -4.05
C LEU A 367 16.26 -18.31 -3.88
N ASP A 368 15.73 -19.05 -2.90
CA ASP A 368 14.31 -19.04 -2.53
C ASP A 368 13.92 -17.97 -1.49
N GLN A 369 14.91 -17.28 -0.88
CA GLN A 369 14.73 -16.25 0.14
C GLN A 369 14.86 -14.82 -0.42
N GLU A 370 14.10 -14.54 -1.48
CA GLU A 370 13.94 -13.18 -2.04
C GLU A 370 13.11 -12.31 -1.08
N VAL A 371 13.65 -11.18 -0.63
CA VAL A 371 12.94 -10.21 0.24
C VAL A 371 12.10 -9.23 -0.58
N PHE A 372 12.49 -9.00 -1.83
CA PHE A 372 11.71 -8.27 -2.81
C PHE A 372 11.81 -8.96 -4.19
N PRO A 373 10.71 -9.10 -4.94
CA PRO A 373 9.32 -8.73 -4.59
C PRO A 373 8.64 -9.79 -3.70
N ASN A 374 7.84 -9.33 -2.72
CA ASN A 374 7.03 -10.21 -1.86
C ASN A 374 5.91 -10.90 -2.65
N LYS A 375 6.22 -12.05 -3.27
CA LYS A 375 5.32 -12.89 -4.08
C LYS A 375 3.89 -13.04 -3.49
N PRO A 376 3.68 -13.42 -2.21
CA PRO A 376 2.33 -13.53 -1.66
C PRO A 376 1.61 -12.18 -1.53
N LEU A 377 2.32 -11.10 -1.19
CA LEU A 377 1.74 -9.76 -1.05
C LEU A 377 1.29 -9.19 -2.40
N VAL A 378 2.12 -9.37 -3.43
CA VAL A 378 1.82 -8.95 -4.81
C VAL A 378 0.59 -9.68 -5.35
N ILE A 379 0.50 -11.00 -5.11
CA ILE A 379 -0.67 -11.81 -5.51
C ILE A 379 -1.92 -11.40 -4.72
N ALA A 380 -1.81 -11.19 -3.40
CA ALA A 380 -2.93 -10.74 -2.57
C ALA A 380 -3.47 -9.37 -3.02
N GLY A 381 -2.58 -8.41 -3.29
CA GLY A 381 -2.95 -7.10 -3.85
C GLY A 381 -3.65 -7.20 -5.20
N ALA A 382 -3.16 -8.07 -6.10
CA ALA A 382 -3.79 -8.31 -7.40
C ALA A 382 -5.20 -8.91 -7.27
N ILE A 383 -5.43 -9.80 -6.30
CA ILE A 383 -6.75 -10.38 -6.01
C ILE A 383 -7.72 -9.29 -5.49
N VAL A 384 -7.29 -8.49 -4.52
CA VAL A 384 -8.13 -7.42 -3.93
C VAL A 384 -8.51 -6.38 -5.00
N LEU A 385 -7.53 -5.91 -5.78
CA LEU A 385 -7.78 -4.95 -6.85
C LEU A 385 -8.66 -5.56 -7.97
N GLY A 386 -8.41 -6.81 -8.37
CA GLY A 386 -9.20 -7.52 -9.36
C GLY A 386 -10.67 -7.67 -8.97
N LEU A 387 -10.94 -8.00 -7.69
CA LEU A 387 -12.30 -8.08 -7.16
C LEU A 387 -12.96 -6.70 -7.07
N CYS A 388 -12.23 -5.65 -6.66
CA CYS A 388 -12.76 -4.29 -6.61
C CYS A 388 -13.14 -3.76 -8.00
N PHE A 389 -12.19 -3.76 -8.95
CA PHE A 389 -12.44 -3.29 -10.31
C PHE A 389 -13.48 -4.15 -11.04
N GLY A 390 -13.46 -5.48 -10.85
CA GLY A 390 -14.47 -6.38 -11.40
C GLY A 390 -15.87 -6.07 -10.88
N SER A 391 -16.01 -5.82 -9.58
CA SER A 391 -17.30 -5.48 -8.95
C SER A 391 -17.80 -4.10 -9.40
N ILE A 392 -16.93 -3.09 -9.47
CA ILE A 392 -17.26 -1.76 -9.96
C ILE A 392 -17.71 -1.82 -11.43
N ALA A 393 -17.01 -2.57 -12.29
CA ALA A 393 -17.40 -2.75 -13.68
C ALA A 393 -18.75 -3.47 -13.83
N ALA A 394 -19.01 -4.50 -13.01
CA ALA A 394 -20.29 -5.19 -12.97
C ALA A 394 -21.45 -4.27 -12.54
N LEU A 395 -21.22 -3.39 -11.57
CA LEU A 395 -22.20 -2.39 -11.12
C LEU A 395 -22.43 -1.30 -12.17
N LEU A 396 -21.37 -0.76 -12.79
CA LEU A 396 -21.47 0.23 -13.86
C LEU A 396 -22.27 -0.28 -15.07
N LEU A 397 -22.09 -1.55 -15.46
CA LEU A 397 -22.90 -2.16 -16.51
C LEU A 397 -24.36 -2.34 -16.10
N ALA A 398 -24.66 -2.54 -14.81
CA ALA A 398 -26.03 -2.60 -14.32
C ALA A 398 -26.73 -1.24 -14.22
N PHE A 399 -25.98 -0.13 -14.18
CA PHE A 399 -26.54 1.22 -14.32
C PHE A 399 -27.00 1.54 -15.75
N PHE A 400 -26.61 0.77 -16.76
CA PHE A 400 -27.19 0.88 -18.10
C PHE A 400 -28.63 0.33 -18.11
N ARG A 401 -29.58 1.27 -18.15
CA ARG A 401 -31.02 1.14 -17.83
C ARG A 401 -31.72 -0.16 -18.32
N PRO A 402 -32.61 -0.74 -17.50
CA PRO A 402 -33.46 -1.87 -17.92
C PRO A 402 -34.43 -1.46 -19.05
N ARG A 403 -34.59 -2.36 -20.01
CA ARG A 403 -35.40 -2.19 -21.25
C ARG A 403 -36.52 -3.22 -21.31
N LEU A 404 -37.52 -2.98 -22.14
CA LEU A 404 -38.65 -3.88 -22.37
C LEU A 404 -38.28 -4.99 -23.37
N GLU A 405 -37.46 -5.96 -22.95
CA GLU A 405 -36.92 -7.00 -23.84
C GLU A 405 -37.86 -8.20 -24.04
N SER A 406 -38.70 -8.55 -23.06
CA SER A 406 -39.54 -9.75 -23.10
C SER A 406 -40.99 -9.54 -22.64
N ALA A 407 -41.87 -10.49 -22.97
CA ALA A 407 -43.24 -10.53 -22.48
C ALA A 407 -43.36 -10.61 -20.94
N SER A 408 -42.40 -11.27 -20.28
CA SER A 408 -42.29 -11.28 -18.82
C SER A 408 -41.91 -9.92 -18.26
N ASP A 409 -40.98 -9.19 -18.89
CA ASP A 409 -40.61 -7.84 -18.47
C ASP A 409 -41.80 -6.88 -18.63
N TRP A 410 -42.56 -7.03 -19.73
CA TRP A 410 -43.78 -6.27 -19.96
C TRP A 410 -44.82 -6.48 -18.86
N GLN A 411 -45.12 -7.73 -18.51
CA GLN A 411 -46.08 -8.07 -17.45
C GLN A 411 -45.62 -7.62 -16.06
N ALA A 412 -44.32 -7.65 -15.80
CA ALA A 412 -43.76 -7.19 -14.52
C ALA A 412 -43.69 -5.67 -14.39
N SER A 413 -43.77 -4.93 -15.51
CA SER A 413 -43.48 -3.49 -15.53
C SER A 413 -44.60 -2.58 -16.04
N THR A 414 -45.59 -3.06 -16.78
CA THR A 414 -46.67 -2.22 -17.34
C THR A 414 -48.05 -2.68 -16.84
N SER A 415 -49.03 -1.77 -16.81
CA SER A 415 -50.42 -2.16 -16.49
C SER A 415 -51.21 -2.65 -17.72
N LEU A 416 -50.63 -2.47 -18.91
CA LEU A 416 -51.28 -2.70 -20.20
C LEU A 416 -51.21 -4.16 -20.66
N PRO A 417 -52.26 -4.71 -21.29
CA PRO A 417 -52.18 -6.01 -21.93
C PRO A 417 -51.19 -5.99 -23.12
N LEU A 418 -50.32 -6.99 -23.19
CA LEU A 418 -49.41 -7.20 -24.33
C LEU A 418 -50.19 -7.82 -25.51
N LEU A 419 -50.55 -7.00 -26.48
CA LEU A 419 -51.37 -7.41 -27.62
C LEU A 419 -50.55 -8.14 -28.69
N GLY A 420 -49.28 -7.77 -28.89
CA GLY A 420 -48.44 -8.39 -29.91
C GLY A 420 -46.95 -8.26 -29.66
N MET A 421 -46.20 -9.15 -30.31
CA MET A 421 -44.74 -9.09 -30.44
C MET A 421 -44.42 -9.15 -31.93
N ILE A 422 -43.73 -8.14 -32.46
CA ILE A 422 -43.40 -7.99 -33.87
C ILE A 422 -41.87 -8.07 -34.02
N ASN A 423 -41.40 -8.97 -34.89
CA ASN A 423 -39.98 -9.16 -35.13
C ASN A 423 -39.40 -7.99 -35.93
N GLU A 424 -38.08 -7.80 -35.81
CA GLU A 424 -37.34 -6.86 -36.64
C GLU A 424 -37.43 -7.21 -38.13
N PHE A 425 -37.52 -6.17 -38.98
CA PHE A 425 -37.65 -6.31 -40.42
C PHE A 425 -36.36 -6.90 -41.03
N PRO A 426 -36.42 -7.90 -41.95
CA PRO A 426 -35.22 -8.59 -42.43
C PRO A 426 -34.24 -7.75 -43.26
N SER A 427 -34.70 -6.64 -43.84
CA SER A 427 -33.89 -5.69 -44.61
C SER A 427 -34.44 -4.28 -44.43
N PRO A 428 -33.59 -3.24 -44.30
CA PRO A 428 -34.02 -1.85 -44.22
C PRO A 428 -34.67 -1.32 -45.51
N GLU A 429 -34.52 -2.01 -46.64
CA GLU A 429 -35.13 -1.63 -47.93
C GLU A 429 -36.57 -2.18 -48.10
N THR A 430 -37.00 -3.13 -47.27
CA THR A 430 -38.33 -3.74 -47.38
C THR A 430 -39.39 -2.84 -46.75
N THR A 431 -40.12 -2.10 -47.59
CA THR A 431 -41.25 -1.28 -47.12
C THR A 431 -42.42 -2.15 -46.64
N PRO A 432 -43.30 -1.65 -45.74
CA PRO A 432 -44.53 -2.33 -45.35
C PRO A 432 -45.38 -2.73 -46.56
N TYR A 433 -45.43 -1.88 -47.58
CA TYR A 433 -46.09 -2.14 -48.87
C TYR A 433 -45.61 -3.46 -49.51
N GLU A 434 -44.29 -3.66 -49.63
CA GLU A 434 -43.71 -4.88 -50.20
C GLU A 434 -43.92 -6.15 -49.36
N MET A 435 -44.37 -6.01 -48.11
CA MET A 435 -44.68 -7.15 -47.24
C MET A 435 -46.15 -7.59 -47.33
N VAL A 436 -47.04 -6.66 -47.68
CA VAL A 436 -48.47 -6.95 -47.91
C VAL A 436 -48.74 -7.33 -49.37
N ASP A 437 -47.77 -7.18 -50.27
CA ASP A 437 -47.82 -7.78 -51.61
C ASP A 437 -47.97 -9.30 -51.52
N ALA A 438 -49.14 -9.80 -51.94
CA ALA A 438 -49.50 -11.21 -51.87
C ALA A 438 -48.69 -12.08 -52.85
N THR A 439 -47.99 -11.48 -53.83
CA THR A 439 -47.19 -12.22 -54.82
C THR A 439 -45.89 -12.79 -54.24
N LYS A 440 -45.38 -12.24 -53.12
CA LYS A 440 -44.07 -12.62 -52.53
C LYS A 440 -44.09 -13.81 -51.55
N GLY A 441 -45.24 -14.47 -51.35
CA GLY A 441 -45.34 -15.70 -50.56
C GLY A 441 -45.45 -15.52 -49.05
N PHE A 442 -45.14 -16.57 -48.27
CA PHE A 442 -45.35 -16.59 -46.82
C PHE A 442 -44.34 -15.72 -46.07
N ASN A 443 -44.84 -14.65 -45.43
CA ASN A 443 -44.06 -13.74 -44.61
C ASN A 443 -44.43 -13.87 -43.11
N PRO A 444 -43.52 -14.33 -42.23
CA PRO A 444 -43.80 -14.50 -40.80
C PRO A 444 -44.28 -13.23 -40.10
N LEU A 445 -43.82 -12.05 -40.53
CA LEU A 445 -44.23 -10.77 -39.96
C LEU A 445 -45.68 -10.42 -40.33
N MET A 446 -46.16 -10.84 -41.50
CA MET A 446 -47.56 -10.71 -41.88
C MET A 446 -48.50 -11.55 -41.01
N GLU A 447 -48.08 -12.74 -40.58
CA GLU A 447 -48.83 -13.51 -39.58
C GLU A 447 -48.77 -12.87 -38.19
N GLN A 448 -47.68 -12.19 -37.80
CA GLN A 448 -47.67 -11.38 -36.56
C GLN A 448 -48.67 -10.23 -36.62
N ILE A 449 -48.72 -9.49 -37.72
CA ILE A 449 -49.69 -8.41 -37.96
C ILE A 449 -51.13 -8.97 -38.04
N ARG A 450 -51.34 -10.13 -38.68
CA ARG A 450 -52.66 -10.80 -38.73
C ARG A 450 -53.13 -11.22 -37.34
N ASN A 451 -52.23 -11.75 -36.51
CA ASN A 451 -52.54 -12.12 -35.13
C ASN A 451 -52.86 -10.88 -34.27
N LEU A 452 -52.13 -9.77 -34.46
CA LEU A 452 -52.47 -8.49 -33.83
C LEU A 452 -53.88 -8.03 -34.24
N ARG A 453 -54.19 -8.02 -35.54
CA ARG A 453 -55.52 -7.68 -36.09
C ARG A 453 -56.64 -8.53 -35.48
N ILE A 454 -56.43 -9.84 -35.31
CA ILE A 454 -57.40 -10.74 -34.67
C ILE A 454 -57.56 -10.40 -33.17
N ARG A 455 -56.47 -10.14 -32.44
CA ARG A 455 -56.50 -9.77 -31.01
C ARG A 455 -57.14 -8.41 -30.73
N LEU A 456 -57.08 -7.49 -31.69
CA LEU A 456 -57.84 -6.23 -31.67
C LEU A 456 -59.34 -6.43 -31.89
N GLY A 457 -59.82 -7.66 -32.09
CA GLY A 457 -61.24 -7.92 -32.38
C GLY A 457 -61.69 -7.41 -33.74
N CYS A 458 -60.76 -7.27 -34.69
CA CYS A 458 -60.97 -6.67 -36.01
C CYS A 458 -60.86 -7.71 -37.15
N PRO A 459 -61.68 -8.78 -37.19
CA PRO A 459 -61.45 -9.92 -38.09
C PRO A 459 -61.52 -9.55 -39.58
N ASN A 460 -62.45 -8.67 -39.96
CA ASN A 460 -62.49 -7.86 -41.19
C ASN A 460 -63.59 -6.77 -40.99
N ALA A 461 -63.27 -5.49 -41.22
CA ALA A 461 -64.21 -4.34 -41.24
C ALA A 461 -65.24 -4.20 -40.10
N GLY A 462 -64.81 -4.31 -38.84
CA GLY A 462 -65.59 -3.95 -37.64
C GLY A 462 -64.88 -4.37 -36.35
N PRO A 463 -65.13 -3.73 -35.18
CA PRO A 463 -66.07 -2.63 -34.94
C PRO A 463 -65.57 -1.27 -35.47
N SER A 464 -66.45 -0.27 -35.47
CA SER A 464 -66.14 1.08 -35.98
C SER A 464 -65.35 1.92 -34.96
N GLY A 465 -64.44 2.79 -35.44
CA GLY A 465 -63.74 3.75 -34.58
C GLY A 465 -62.36 4.19 -35.09
N SER A 466 -61.76 5.12 -34.35
CA SER A 466 -60.38 5.60 -34.52
C SER A 466 -59.39 4.88 -33.61
N LEU A 467 -58.29 4.44 -34.20
CA LEU A 467 -57.20 3.72 -33.55
C LEU A 467 -55.89 4.49 -33.74
N LEU A 468 -55.41 5.12 -32.66
CA LEU A 468 -54.10 5.77 -32.66
C LEU A 468 -53.01 4.72 -32.50
N ILE A 469 -51.95 4.86 -33.28
CA ILE A 469 -50.70 4.10 -33.13
C ILE A 469 -49.61 5.11 -32.81
N THR A 470 -49.01 4.96 -31.63
CA THR A 470 -47.95 5.83 -31.12
C THR A 470 -46.94 5.01 -30.32
N SER A 471 -45.89 5.67 -29.83
CA SER A 471 -44.76 5.06 -29.16
C SER A 471 -44.17 6.02 -28.13
N ALA A 472 -43.41 5.52 -27.15
CA ALA A 472 -42.85 6.38 -26.10
C ALA A 472 -41.72 7.28 -26.64
N LEU A 473 -40.90 6.76 -27.55
CA LEU A 473 -39.72 7.43 -28.11
C LEU A 473 -39.68 7.33 -29.66
N PRO A 474 -38.87 8.15 -30.34
CA PRO A 474 -38.66 8.03 -31.78
C PRO A 474 -38.09 6.67 -32.21
N GLN A 475 -38.32 6.30 -33.48
CA GLN A 475 -37.77 5.10 -34.14
C GLN A 475 -38.25 3.74 -33.58
N GLU A 476 -39.40 3.71 -32.88
CA GLU A 476 -40.00 2.49 -32.35
C GLU A 476 -40.93 1.76 -33.35
N GLY A 477 -41.00 2.23 -34.60
CA GLY A 477 -41.66 1.54 -35.73
C GLY A 477 -43.17 1.72 -35.87
N LYS A 478 -43.76 2.68 -35.17
CA LYS A 478 -45.16 3.17 -35.28
C LYS A 478 -45.70 3.23 -36.72
N THR A 479 -45.13 4.06 -37.60
CA THR A 479 -45.56 4.22 -39.01
C THR A 479 -45.64 2.90 -39.77
N SER A 480 -44.63 2.05 -39.61
CA SER A 480 -44.53 0.78 -40.34
C SER A 480 -45.54 -0.25 -39.80
N VAL A 481 -45.78 -0.26 -38.48
CA VAL A 481 -46.84 -1.07 -37.86
C VAL A 481 -48.24 -0.55 -38.23
N ALA A 482 -48.45 0.77 -38.27
CA ALA A 482 -49.70 1.38 -38.68
C ALA A 482 -50.04 1.06 -40.15
N SER A 483 -49.07 1.24 -41.04
CA SER A 483 -49.20 0.92 -42.47
C SER A 483 -49.48 -0.57 -42.69
N ALA A 484 -48.69 -1.46 -42.07
CA ALA A 484 -48.90 -2.90 -42.20
C ALA A 484 -50.24 -3.36 -41.61
N LEU A 485 -50.67 -2.79 -40.48
CA LEU A 485 -51.96 -3.12 -39.87
C LEU A 485 -53.14 -2.62 -40.72
N ALA A 486 -53.05 -1.42 -41.29
CA ALA A 486 -54.09 -0.85 -42.16
C ALA A 486 -54.27 -1.67 -43.45
N LEU A 487 -53.17 -1.97 -44.13
CA LEU A 487 -53.15 -2.85 -45.30
C LEU A 487 -53.61 -4.28 -44.95
N SER A 488 -53.32 -4.77 -43.74
CA SER A 488 -53.86 -6.06 -43.26
C SER A 488 -55.36 -6.01 -42.99
N MET A 489 -55.90 -4.91 -42.44
CA MET A 489 -57.32 -4.75 -42.14
C MET A 489 -58.20 -4.59 -43.40
N VAL A 490 -57.68 -3.97 -44.46
CA VAL A 490 -58.49 -3.70 -45.68
C VAL A 490 -58.64 -4.91 -46.60
N ARG A 491 -57.80 -5.95 -46.44
CA ARG A 491 -57.86 -7.20 -47.22
C ARG A 491 -59.23 -7.87 -47.11
N GLY A 492 -59.97 -7.87 -48.22
CA GLY A 492 -61.31 -8.45 -48.33
C GLY A 492 -62.46 -7.46 -48.09
N ASN A 493 -62.18 -6.20 -47.75
CA ASN A 493 -63.18 -5.12 -47.77
C ASN A 493 -62.54 -3.77 -48.19
N PRO A 494 -62.28 -3.57 -49.51
CA PRO A 494 -61.68 -2.33 -50.03
C PRO A 494 -62.47 -1.08 -49.67
N GLY A 495 -61.78 -0.02 -49.26
CA GLY A 495 -62.38 1.25 -48.86
C GLY A 495 -62.93 1.30 -47.44
N SER A 496 -62.91 0.19 -46.67
CA SER A 496 -63.40 0.16 -45.29
C SER A 496 -62.44 0.73 -44.23
N VAL A 497 -61.20 1.03 -44.63
CA VAL A 497 -60.12 1.51 -43.77
C VAL A 497 -59.51 2.78 -44.38
N VAL A 498 -59.29 3.79 -43.55
CA VAL A 498 -58.43 4.94 -43.87
C VAL A 498 -57.22 4.96 -42.94
N LEU A 499 -56.03 5.20 -43.50
CA LEU A 499 -54.79 5.48 -42.77
C LEU A 499 -54.48 6.98 -42.85
N VAL A 500 -54.21 7.61 -41.72
CA VAL A 500 -53.96 9.06 -41.61
C VAL A 500 -52.58 9.30 -41.01
N ASP A 501 -51.77 10.13 -41.66
CA ASP A 501 -50.46 10.56 -41.17
C ASP A 501 -50.60 11.87 -40.36
N LEU A 502 -50.70 11.77 -39.03
CA LEU A 502 -50.66 12.93 -38.12
C LEU A 502 -49.27 13.16 -37.52
N ASP A 503 -48.19 12.48 -37.97
CA ASP A 503 -46.83 12.90 -37.62
C ASP A 503 -46.38 14.06 -38.50
N LEU A 504 -46.97 15.24 -38.25
CA LEU A 504 -46.65 16.46 -39.00
C LEU A 504 -45.21 16.95 -38.79
N GLN A 505 -44.52 16.48 -37.74
CA GLN A 505 -43.11 16.81 -37.49
C GLN A 505 -42.16 16.00 -38.39
N ARG A 506 -42.46 14.72 -38.61
CA ARG A 506 -41.60 13.79 -39.38
C ARG A 506 -42.44 12.82 -40.22
N PRO A 507 -43.24 13.32 -41.18
CA PRO A 507 -44.19 12.49 -41.91
C PRO A 507 -43.48 11.41 -42.71
N SER A 508 -44.05 10.20 -42.69
CA SER A 508 -43.40 9.02 -43.29
C SER A 508 -44.34 8.02 -43.95
N VAL A 509 -45.67 8.13 -43.79
CA VAL A 509 -46.61 7.19 -44.43
C VAL A 509 -46.50 7.25 -45.95
N HIS A 510 -46.35 8.46 -46.52
CA HIS A 510 -46.16 8.63 -47.97
C HIS A 510 -44.90 7.92 -48.49
N ARG A 511 -43.83 7.84 -47.70
CA ARG A 511 -42.58 7.15 -48.06
C ARG A 511 -42.69 5.64 -47.89
N ASP A 512 -43.29 5.18 -46.78
CA ASP A 512 -43.52 3.75 -46.49
C ASP A 512 -44.48 3.11 -47.52
N LEU A 513 -45.39 3.89 -48.12
CA LEU A 513 -46.37 3.45 -49.12
C LEU A 513 -46.10 3.92 -50.56
N ARG A 514 -44.99 4.63 -50.83
CA ARG A 514 -44.61 5.18 -52.14
C ARG A 514 -45.69 6.06 -52.80
N LEU A 515 -46.30 6.95 -52.01
CA LEU A 515 -47.36 7.88 -52.43
C LEU A 515 -46.84 9.32 -52.55
N ALA A 516 -47.60 10.15 -53.26
CA ALA A 516 -47.42 11.61 -53.26
C ALA A 516 -47.79 12.22 -51.89
N ASN A 517 -47.22 13.38 -51.58
CA ASN A 517 -47.46 14.13 -50.33
C ASN A 517 -47.70 15.63 -50.61
N ASP A 518 -48.27 15.95 -51.78
CA ASP A 518 -48.50 17.34 -52.20
C ASP A 518 -49.69 17.98 -51.47
N LEU A 519 -50.76 17.20 -51.26
CA LEU A 519 -51.96 17.53 -50.51
C LEU A 519 -52.18 16.50 -49.39
N GLY A 520 -52.67 16.93 -48.23
CA GLY A 520 -52.93 16.03 -47.11
C GLY A 520 -53.58 16.68 -45.90
N VAL A 521 -53.40 16.07 -44.72
CA VAL A 521 -53.90 16.53 -43.42
C VAL A 521 -53.65 18.01 -43.20
N SER A 522 -52.41 18.46 -43.42
CA SER A 522 -52.01 19.85 -43.14
C SER A 522 -52.78 20.87 -43.99
N ASP A 523 -53.06 20.54 -45.25
CA ASP A 523 -53.81 21.40 -46.16
C ASP A 523 -55.30 21.46 -45.79
N ILE A 524 -55.88 20.35 -45.31
CA ILE A 524 -57.24 20.31 -44.76
C ILE A 524 -57.33 21.13 -43.46
N LEU A 525 -56.38 20.97 -42.53
CA LEU A 525 -56.36 21.71 -41.26
C LEU A 525 -56.17 23.22 -41.47
N LEU A 526 -55.52 23.63 -42.57
CA LEU A 526 -55.38 25.01 -43.00
C LEU A 526 -56.56 25.50 -43.88
N GLY A 527 -57.56 24.67 -44.16
CA GLY A 527 -58.74 25.02 -44.97
C GLY A 527 -58.46 25.20 -46.46
N LYS A 528 -57.35 24.65 -46.98
CA LYS A 528 -56.92 24.76 -48.38
C LYS A 528 -57.55 23.70 -49.30
N SER A 529 -57.93 22.54 -48.76
CA SER A 529 -58.50 21.40 -49.50
C SER A 529 -59.56 20.67 -48.68
N THR A 530 -60.42 19.88 -49.33
CA THR A 530 -61.36 18.98 -48.65
C THR A 530 -60.70 17.64 -48.29
N ILE A 531 -61.42 16.78 -47.55
CA ILE A 531 -60.95 15.41 -47.26
C ILE A 531 -60.91 14.62 -48.57
N GLU A 532 -61.93 14.80 -49.41
CA GLU A 532 -62.14 14.10 -50.68
C GLU A 532 -61.04 14.41 -51.70
N ASP A 533 -60.56 15.66 -51.76
CA ASP A 533 -59.49 16.09 -52.67
C ASP A 533 -58.12 15.48 -52.31
N ALA A 534 -57.86 15.27 -51.03
CA ALA A 534 -56.57 14.84 -50.50
C ALA A 534 -56.47 13.32 -50.26
N LEU A 535 -57.54 12.57 -50.55
CA LEU A 535 -57.62 11.14 -50.25
C LEU A 535 -57.01 10.27 -51.35
N ILE A 536 -55.92 9.58 -51.05
CA ILE A 536 -55.19 8.72 -51.99
C ILE A 536 -55.65 7.27 -51.82
N LYS A 537 -55.96 6.57 -52.92
CA LYS A 537 -56.32 5.14 -52.91
C LYS A 537 -55.14 4.27 -53.34
N THR A 538 -54.76 3.29 -52.52
CA THR A 538 -53.69 2.31 -52.83
C THR A 538 -54.05 0.93 -52.27
N ASP A 539 -53.94 -0.13 -53.08
CA ASP A 539 -54.27 -1.53 -52.70
C ASP A 539 -55.59 -1.74 -51.93
N GLY A 540 -56.59 -0.91 -52.22
CA GLY A 540 -57.89 -0.89 -51.55
C GLY A 540 -57.93 -0.13 -50.23
N LEU A 541 -56.78 0.26 -49.65
CA LEU A 541 -56.66 1.20 -48.54
C LEU A 541 -56.89 2.64 -49.03
N MET A 542 -57.59 3.45 -48.23
CA MET A 542 -57.59 4.90 -48.40
C MET A 542 -56.51 5.49 -47.48
N VAL A 543 -55.76 6.48 -47.97
CA VAL A 543 -54.64 7.09 -47.24
C VAL A 543 -54.78 8.61 -47.32
N LEU A 544 -54.66 9.25 -46.17
CA LEU A 544 -54.54 10.70 -46.04
C LEU A 544 -53.14 10.99 -45.50
N THR A 545 -52.24 11.43 -46.40
CA THR A 545 -50.86 11.75 -46.07
C THR A 545 -50.77 13.09 -45.31
N ALA A 546 -49.60 13.45 -44.79
CA ALA A 546 -49.47 14.68 -44.00
C ALA A 546 -49.64 15.96 -44.84
N GLY A 547 -49.36 15.90 -46.15
CA GLY A 547 -49.42 17.03 -47.07
C GLY A 547 -48.15 17.88 -47.07
N SER A 548 -48.06 18.81 -48.01
CA SER A 548 -46.85 19.62 -48.23
C SER A 548 -46.68 20.74 -47.18
N SER A 549 -47.77 21.14 -46.53
CA SER A 549 -47.81 22.19 -45.51
C SER A 549 -47.53 21.69 -44.07
N ALA A 550 -47.06 20.46 -43.88
CA ALA A 550 -47.03 19.76 -42.58
C ALA A 550 -46.47 20.60 -41.41
N PHE A 551 -45.26 21.15 -41.55
CA PHE A 551 -44.64 21.99 -40.52
C PHE A 551 -45.45 23.25 -40.17
N GLN A 552 -46.11 23.88 -41.15
CA GLN A 552 -46.92 25.09 -40.92
C GLN A 552 -48.26 24.80 -40.24
N ALA A 553 -48.81 23.60 -40.44
CA ALA A 553 -50.02 23.16 -39.77
C ALA A 553 -49.76 22.70 -38.32
N HIS A 554 -48.57 22.15 -38.03
CA HIS A 554 -48.16 21.77 -36.68
C HIS A 554 -48.21 22.95 -35.71
N ASP A 555 -47.63 24.10 -36.06
CA ASP A 555 -47.66 25.34 -35.24
C ASP A 555 -49.08 25.91 -35.01
N ARG A 556 -50.09 25.39 -35.70
CA ARG A 556 -51.48 25.87 -35.69
C ARG A 556 -52.49 24.77 -35.34
N LEU A 557 -52.03 23.64 -34.81
CA LEU A 557 -52.91 22.53 -34.45
C LEU A 557 -53.92 22.96 -33.39
N SER A 558 -55.22 22.81 -33.70
CA SER A 558 -56.30 23.08 -32.76
C SER A 558 -57.10 21.81 -32.49
N SER A 559 -57.50 21.63 -31.22
CA SER A 559 -58.33 20.51 -30.78
C SER A 559 -59.65 20.41 -31.55
N ALA A 560 -60.27 21.55 -31.86
CA ALA A 560 -61.50 21.63 -32.64
C ALA A 560 -61.33 21.14 -34.09
N ALA A 561 -60.25 21.53 -34.78
CA ALA A 561 -59.98 21.10 -36.14
C ALA A 561 -59.67 19.60 -36.22
N LEU A 562 -58.82 19.09 -35.32
CA LEU A 562 -58.55 17.65 -35.19
C LEU A 562 -59.82 16.85 -34.87
N ALA A 563 -60.63 17.30 -33.90
CA ALA A 563 -61.88 16.64 -33.55
C ALA A 563 -62.85 16.58 -34.73
N SER A 564 -62.97 17.67 -35.50
CA SER A 564 -63.78 17.71 -36.72
C SER A 564 -63.27 16.75 -37.79
N LEU A 565 -61.96 16.75 -38.06
CA LEU A 565 -61.32 15.85 -39.02
C LEU A 565 -61.55 14.37 -38.66
N ILE A 566 -61.22 13.98 -37.42
CA ILE A 566 -61.39 12.60 -36.94
C ILE A 566 -62.87 12.20 -36.91
N SER A 567 -63.78 13.11 -36.52
CA SER A 567 -65.23 12.86 -36.56
C SER A 567 -65.75 12.64 -37.98
N ASN A 568 -65.30 13.42 -38.96
CA ASN A 568 -65.72 13.27 -40.34
C ASN A 568 -65.17 11.99 -40.98
N LEU A 569 -63.90 11.66 -40.73
CA LEU A 569 -63.32 10.38 -41.16
C LEU A 569 -64.07 9.17 -40.54
N LYS A 570 -64.45 9.23 -39.26
CA LYS A 570 -65.26 8.18 -38.59
C LYS A 570 -66.69 8.04 -39.15
N LYS A 571 -67.22 9.05 -39.85
CA LYS A 571 -68.52 8.94 -40.56
C LYS A 571 -68.37 8.27 -41.92
N GLN A 572 -67.25 8.48 -42.60
CA GLN A 572 -66.99 7.95 -43.95
C GLN A 572 -66.39 6.53 -43.91
N PHE A 573 -65.54 6.24 -42.93
CA PHE A 573 -64.77 5.00 -42.84
C PHE A 573 -65.11 4.23 -41.56
N PRO A 574 -65.47 2.93 -41.65
CA PRO A 574 -65.62 2.08 -40.47
C PRO A 574 -64.39 2.12 -39.56
N ARG A 575 -63.17 2.03 -40.10
CA ARG A 575 -61.93 2.04 -39.31
C ARG A 575 -61.02 3.18 -39.77
N VAL A 576 -60.66 4.05 -38.82
CA VAL A 576 -59.67 5.12 -39.00
C VAL A 576 -58.42 4.70 -38.23
N ILE A 577 -57.28 4.54 -38.91
CA ILE A 577 -55.98 4.27 -38.29
C ILE A 577 -55.14 5.54 -38.40
N ILE A 578 -54.54 5.95 -37.30
CA ILE A 578 -53.81 7.21 -37.18
C ILE A 578 -52.37 6.90 -36.78
N ASP A 579 -51.40 7.26 -37.62
CA ASP A 579 -50.00 7.37 -37.23
C ASP A 579 -49.74 8.76 -36.64
N SER A 580 -48.79 8.87 -35.70
CA SER A 580 -48.57 10.08 -34.91
C SER A 580 -47.14 10.21 -34.42
N ALA A 581 -46.71 11.39 -33.97
CA ALA A 581 -45.43 11.56 -33.31
C ALA A 581 -45.35 10.71 -32.00
N PRO A 582 -44.14 10.43 -31.47
CA PRO A 582 -44.02 9.72 -30.19
C PRO A 582 -44.45 10.62 -29.02
N VAL A 583 -44.97 10.02 -27.95
CA VAL A 583 -45.62 10.72 -26.82
C VAL A 583 -44.69 11.73 -26.13
N LEU A 584 -43.54 11.27 -25.63
CA LEU A 584 -42.64 12.09 -24.80
C LEU A 584 -42.04 13.32 -25.53
N PRO A 585 -41.63 13.25 -26.82
CA PRO A 585 -41.13 14.43 -27.54
C PRO A 585 -42.22 15.32 -28.16
N ALA A 586 -43.50 14.89 -28.24
CA ALA A 586 -44.53 15.62 -28.98
C ALA A 586 -45.89 15.63 -28.27
N ALA A 587 -46.17 16.72 -27.56
CA ALA A 587 -47.40 16.94 -26.78
C ALA A 587 -48.70 16.79 -27.59
N ASP A 588 -48.70 17.16 -28.89
CA ASP A 588 -49.84 17.00 -29.81
C ASP A 588 -50.39 15.56 -29.83
N THR A 589 -49.52 14.57 -29.62
CA THR A 589 -49.89 13.15 -29.55
C THR A 589 -50.83 12.85 -28.39
N LEU A 590 -50.72 13.57 -27.27
CA LEU A 590 -51.64 13.46 -26.13
C LEU A 590 -53.03 13.95 -26.52
N LEU A 591 -53.11 15.07 -27.24
CA LEU A 591 -54.37 15.62 -27.76
C LEU A 591 -55.02 14.68 -28.79
N ILE A 592 -54.23 14.13 -29.72
CA ILE A 592 -54.71 13.13 -30.68
C ILE A 592 -55.20 11.88 -29.93
N GLY A 593 -54.47 11.42 -28.90
CA GLY A 593 -54.83 10.28 -28.07
C GLY A 593 -56.14 10.44 -27.33
N ALA A 594 -56.43 11.65 -26.83
CA ALA A 594 -57.69 11.99 -26.18
C ALA A 594 -58.89 12.05 -27.14
N LEU A 595 -58.65 12.32 -28.44
CA LEU A 595 -59.67 12.37 -29.49
C LEU A 595 -59.91 11.00 -30.17
N CYS A 596 -59.04 10.01 -29.93
CA CYS A 596 -59.18 8.65 -30.47
C CYS A 596 -59.99 7.73 -29.56
N ASP A 597 -60.70 6.75 -30.14
CA ASP A 597 -61.48 5.79 -29.34
C ASP A 597 -60.57 4.78 -28.62
N GLU A 598 -59.46 4.40 -29.25
CA GLU A 598 -58.45 3.46 -28.74
C GLU A 598 -57.02 3.91 -29.12
N VAL A 599 -56.06 3.68 -28.22
CA VAL A 599 -54.62 3.91 -28.46
C VAL A 599 -53.82 2.62 -28.33
N LEU A 600 -52.88 2.38 -29.24
CA LEU A 600 -51.86 1.34 -29.16
C LEU A 600 -50.49 1.98 -28.93
N LEU A 601 -49.86 1.60 -27.81
CA LEU A 601 -48.56 2.11 -27.41
C LEU A 601 -47.46 1.07 -27.72
N LEU A 602 -46.54 1.43 -28.61
CA LEU A 602 -45.41 0.58 -28.98
C LEU A 602 -44.22 0.81 -28.03
N ALA A 603 -43.45 -0.27 -27.81
CA ALA A 603 -42.09 -0.22 -27.28
C ALA A 603 -41.16 -0.99 -28.20
N ASN A 604 -39.97 -0.45 -28.45
CA ASN A 604 -38.88 -1.13 -29.14
C ASN A 604 -38.05 -1.94 -28.13
N THR A 605 -37.97 -3.26 -28.35
CA THR A 605 -37.23 -4.16 -27.44
C THR A 605 -35.75 -3.83 -27.29
N ARG A 606 -35.14 -3.17 -28.28
CA ARG A 606 -33.72 -2.80 -28.26
C ARG A 606 -33.46 -1.46 -27.58
N SER A 607 -34.38 -0.50 -27.59
CA SER A 607 -34.10 0.90 -27.22
C SER A 607 -34.96 1.48 -26.10
N THR A 608 -36.20 1.01 -25.88
CA THR A 608 -37.14 1.64 -24.94
C THR A 608 -36.79 1.30 -23.48
N PRO A 609 -36.39 2.28 -22.64
CA PRO A 609 -36.20 2.06 -21.22
C PRO A 609 -37.57 1.92 -20.53
N VAL A 610 -37.68 1.01 -19.56
CA VAL A 610 -38.92 0.81 -18.78
C VAL A 610 -39.49 2.12 -18.19
N PRO A 611 -38.68 3.04 -17.62
CA PRO A 611 -39.20 4.31 -17.08
C PRO A 611 -39.85 5.20 -18.15
N SER A 612 -39.27 5.27 -19.36
CA SER A 612 -39.79 6.10 -20.45
C SER A 612 -41.12 5.56 -20.99
N PHE A 613 -41.26 4.24 -21.06
CA PHE A 613 -42.53 3.63 -21.44
C PHE A 613 -43.64 3.93 -20.42
N ARG A 614 -43.34 3.75 -19.11
CA ARG A 614 -44.26 4.10 -18.02
C ARG A 614 -44.67 5.57 -18.03
N GLN A 615 -43.73 6.46 -18.32
CA GLN A 615 -44.03 7.89 -18.42
C GLN A 615 -45.03 8.17 -19.55
N ALA A 616 -44.81 7.59 -20.75
CA ALA A 616 -45.73 7.74 -21.87
C ALA A 616 -47.12 7.11 -21.60
N GLU A 617 -47.16 5.95 -20.93
CA GLU A 617 -48.40 5.32 -20.42
C GLU A 617 -49.16 6.27 -19.49
N GLN A 618 -48.46 6.89 -18.53
CA GLN A 618 -49.05 7.82 -17.56
C GLN A 618 -49.53 9.13 -18.19
N GLU A 619 -48.75 9.73 -19.09
CA GLU A 619 -49.12 10.98 -19.77
C GLU A 619 -50.35 10.80 -20.67
N LEU A 620 -50.45 9.69 -21.41
CA LEU A 620 -51.63 9.34 -22.20
C LEU A 620 -52.88 9.12 -21.33
N ILE A 621 -52.75 8.39 -20.22
CA ILE A 621 -53.86 8.18 -19.27
C ILE A 621 -54.30 9.51 -18.65
N ALA A 622 -53.36 10.38 -18.27
CA ALA A 622 -53.65 11.69 -17.70
C ALA A 622 -54.33 12.64 -18.71
N ALA A 623 -54.01 12.51 -20.00
CA ALA A 623 -54.70 13.21 -21.09
C ALA A 623 -56.12 12.64 -21.40
N GLY A 624 -56.52 11.55 -20.75
CA GLY A 624 -57.83 10.89 -20.95
C GLY A 624 -57.86 9.87 -22.10
N ALA A 625 -56.71 9.52 -22.67
CA ALA A 625 -56.62 8.57 -23.78
C ALA A 625 -56.89 7.12 -23.31
N ARG A 626 -57.61 6.35 -24.14
CA ARG A 626 -57.96 4.95 -23.84
C ARG A 626 -56.94 3.99 -24.44
N ILE A 627 -55.90 3.66 -23.67
CA ILE A 627 -54.87 2.72 -24.14
C ILE A 627 -55.45 1.29 -24.17
N ARG A 628 -55.61 0.73 -25.37
CA ARG A 628 -56.15 -0.62 -25.60
C ARG A 628 -55.17 -1.72 -25.20
N GLY A 629 -53.89 -1.40 -25.21
CA GLY A 629 -52.78 -2.27 -24.88
C GLY A 629 -51.52 -1.82 -25.59
N GLY A 630 -50.47 -2.63 -25.53
CA GLY A 630 -49.22 -2.30 -26.19
C GLY A 630 -48.57 -3.45 -26.94
N ILE A 631 -47.52 -3.09 -27.67
CA ILE A 631 -46.86 -3.95 -28.65
C ILE A 631 -45.34 -3.85 -28.44
N LEU A 632 -44.69 -4.99 -28.24
CA LEU A 632 -43.23 -5.08 -28.32
C LEU A 632 -42.85 -5.19 -29.81
N ASN A 633 -42.04 -4.26 -30.30
CA ASN A 633 -41.63 -4.16 -31.69
C ASN A 633 -40.11 -4.35 -31.84
N GLN A 634 -39.68 -4.65 -33.06
CA GLN A 634 -38.28 -4.90 -33.43
C GLN A 634 -37.63 -5.99 -32.57
N LEU A 635 -38.36 -7.07 -32.24
CA LEU A 635 -37.77 -8.20 -31.52
C LEU A 635 -36.58 -8.74 -32.33
N PRO A 636 -35.36 -8.80 -31.76
CA PRO A 636 -34.18 -9.23 -32.48
C PRO A 636 -34.35 -10.68 -32.93
N MET A 637 -34.11 -10.93 -34.22
CA MET A 637 -34.13 -12.25 -34.86
C MET A 637 -32.97 -13.12 -34.37
N ARG A 638 -32.97 -13.49 -33.08
CA ARG A 638 -31.94 -14.32 -32.43
C ARG A 638 -31.85 -15.67 -33.16
N ASN A 639 -30.79 -15.84 -33.96
CA ASN A 639 -30.45 -16.99 -34.82
C ASN A 639 -31.59 -18.03 -34.97
N HIS A 640 -32.59 -17.71 -35.80
CA HIS A 640 -33.84 -18.48 -35.92
C HIS A 640 -33.73 -19.92 -36.45
N LYS A 641 -32.51 -20.45 -36.63
CA LYS A 641 -32.26 -21.88 -36.86
C LYS A 641 -32.40 -22.75 -35.60
N THR A 642 -32.53 -22.18 -34.39
CA THR A 642 -32.59 -22.96 -33.13
C THR A 642 -33.82 -22.78 -32.24
N SER A 643 -34.73 -21.84 -32.52
CA SER A 643 -36.02 -21.77 -31.78
C SER A 643 -36.90 -23.00 -32.12
N PRO A 644 -37.29 -23.84 -31.14
CA PRO A 644 -38.14 -25.00 -31.39
C PRO A 644 -39.53 -24.61 -31.91
N GLN A 645 -40.10 -23.53 -31.36
CA GLN A 645 -41.41 -23.01 -31.74
C GLN A 645 -41.41 -22.44 -33.16
N TYR A 646 -40.35 -21.73 -33.57
CA TYR A 646 -40.22 -21.24 -34.95
C TYR A 646 -40.04 -22.37 -35.95
N LYS A 647 -39.20 -23.37 -35.63
CA LYS A 647 -39.07 -24.60 -36.45
C LYS A 647 -40.39 -25.34 -36.61
N TYR A 648 -41.22 -25.38 -35.56
CA TYR A 648 -42.52 -26.03 -35.60
C TYR A 648 -43.52 -25.25 -36.47
N LEU A 649 -43.64 -23.94 -36.27
CA LEU A 649 -44.52 -23.06 -37.07
C LEU A 649 -44.15 -23.07 -38.56
N VAL A 650 -42.86 -22.92 -38.91
CA VAL A 650 -42.41 -22.94 -40.30
C VAL A 650 -42.64 -24.32 -40.95
N LYS A 651 -42.40 -25.42 -40.23
CA LYS A 651 -42.72 -26.77 -40.75
C LYS A 651 -44.22 -26.99 -40.94
N ALA A 652 -45.05 -26.55 -40.00
CA ALA A 652 -46.50 -26.67 -40.10
C ALA A 652 -47.05 -25.87 -41.30
N TYR A 653 -46.55 -24.65 -41.52
CA TYR A 653 -46.93 -23.83 -42.67
C TYR A 653 -46.39 -24.36 -44.01
N ASP A 654 -45.15 -24.88 -44.09
CA ASP A 654 -44.62 -25.53 -45.30
C ASP A 654 -45.38 -26.82 -45.65
N GLN A 655 -45.91 -27.54 -44.65
CA GLN A 655 -46.82 -28.68 -44.88
C GLN A 655 -48.22 -28.27 -45.35
N LEU A 656 -48.71 -27.09 -44.95
CA LEU A 656 -50.00 -26.55 -45.38
C LEU A 656 -49.94 -25.89 -46.76
N SER A 657 -48.90 -25.11 -47.07
CA SER A 657 -48.73 -24.44 -48.36
C SER A 657 -48.62 -25.46 -49.52
N ARG A 658 -47.86 -26.55 -49.31
CA ARG A 658 -47.76 -27.67 -50.26
C ARG A 658 -49.08 -28.42 -50.51
N ARG A 659 -50.09 -28.24 -49.66
CA ARG A 659 -51.44 -28.80 -49.84
C ARG A 659 -52.44 -27.82 -50.45
N LEU A 660 -52.12 -26.53 -50.50
CA LEU A 660 -53.03 -25.46 -50.93
C LEU A 660 -52.68 -24.85 -52.30
N ILE A 661 -51.53 -25.20 -52.88
CA ILE A 661 -51.21 -24.90 -54.28
C ILE A 661 -51.80 -26.02 -55.15
N PRO A 662 -52.78 -25.75 -56.03
CA PRO A 662 -53.18 -26.72 -57.05
C PRO A 662 -52.00 -26.93 -57.99
N GLN A 663 -51.58 -28.19 -58.18
CA GLN A 663 -50.67 -28.53 -59.28
C GLN A 663 -51.34 -28.11 -60.59
N PRO A 664 -50.66 -27.38 -61.50
CA PRO A 664 -51.22 -27.09 -62.81
C PRO A 664 -51.46 -28.41 -63.54
N SER A 665 -52.72 -28.65 -63.93
CA SER A 665 -53.09 -29.81 -64.74
C SER A 665 -52.34 -29.77 -66.06
N ARG A 666 -51.59 -30.84 -66.35
CA ARG A 666 -50.98 -31.10 -67.66
C ARG A 666 -52.03 -31.49 -68.69
#